data_AF-A0A2V3JHY6-F1
#
_entry.id   AF-A0A2V3JHY6-F1
#
_cell.length_a   1.000
_cell.length_b   1.000
_cell.length_c   1.000
_cell.angle_alpha   90.00
_cell.angle_beta   90.00
_cell.angle_gamma   90.00
#
_symmetry.space_group_name_H-M   'P 1'
#
loop_
_entity.id
_entity.type
_entity.pdbx_description
1 polymer ?
#
loop_
_entity_poly.entity_id
_entity_poly.type
_entity_poly.pdbx_seq_one_letter_code
_entity_poly.pdbx_strand_id
1 'polypeptide(L)'
;MSPGDPMLPVKRYCVLLPPNVDDGSIRLVISSDDFYEINVSKPIEPAPPMATESGLVVEWEEGKEIVNGKNMNIYGSDEYHPENVVEAERLSQMRQYRFVELYFYPIQYNPINGTLKIHREVSFRILYNVNVPEMSSNSEFVYVSDPVMRDDAAEMFINWNDAKKWYEAGALVSQAVKYDYIIVTTKYIVHNSNKLDDFVNYLHGKEFSVKIVTEDDYGNDKGQQRAINIRNWLREHYINYGIKYVLLIGDPDPDDPTALDTYGSIPMMMCWPRHGSKEDEEAPTDYFYADLTGDWDSDGDGFFGEYKEDNVDFAPEVYVGRIPVYNNDVDTLDSILTKIMNYRDRYSGEDWRYRILMPVAITNYRNEDNSKCKRTDGLYLPTYVIENILPSPWNHFVLYERAGLDPVPVYAPYYNKSLTKYNVINEWSKGYGAVFWRAHGNKEGAYRKVWVNDDGDGIPESDEMSLPFFFTSQDTDSLNDSRPAFTYQCSCLNGYPEYSSNLGYSLLKRGAVATVSASRSSWYTTGYWRPTGDADNVEIGYRYFRNLIRGRMNAGDALYKAKNSLLSWNAKQWMNKFDFNLYGDPSSSIYKTSAIYVPDDYAKIQWAVDNASDGGTIIVRDGTYYENIIVNKQLTIKSENGYANCIINGTGSNVFVLIADGIRIEGFTITGGCNGIYLWGSDENRIRNNKFINDGIFVHYSYGNIVEDNTVNGKPLVYLEDEADELVHNAGQVILVRCTNITVMNSELTYTDVGIELLESDNCLISNSNISSNNWDGICLKGSNNNCISNSTISTNNWDGIYLESSNNNRISNSTISTNNGIGIELYDSYENRIRNNKFINDGLFVHYSYGNIVEDNTVNGKPLVYLEDEADELVHNAGQVILVGCTNITVMNSELTNTNVGIELFGSDNCLISNNNISSNIWSGIIIIDSNDNIIYGNNFINNTCNAYSFGLANIWNSTEEITYTYKGSTYTNYMGNYWDNYTGSDANTDGIGDTPYSIDGDEDYHPLMEPFEIYFAVPTFEFDTGQPANPYPSISGKFVGTIEANCEIVTDELYTYACAGTGGHTEYALICNDTWCAEAPWGVYERDREKIVFNTTVVLMPHEQYNVTLITGSYPQIHHNKTLTMPYGEITCTKFIDANGKVYYDWIPAIKLKKSDWESQRS
;
A
#
# COMPACT_ATOMS: atom_id res chain seq x y z
N MET A 1 -10.68 28.28 13.32
CA MET A 1 -10.05 29.59 13.08
C MET A 1 -10.56 30.60 14.09
N SER A 2 -9.77 31.64 14.35
CA SER A 2 -10.14 32.71 15.28
C SER A 2 -11.19 33.66 14.67
N PRO A 3 -12.27 34.03 15.40
CA PRO A 3 -13.31 34.93 14.90
C PRO A 3 -12.77 36.26 14.34
N GLY A 4 -13.30 36.66 13.19
CA GLY A 4 -12.97 37.91 12.52
C GLY A 4 -11.78 37.83 11.56
N ASP A 5 -10.93 36.80 11.69
CA ASP A 5 -9.80 36.58 10.79
C ASP A 5 -10.29 35.95 9.46
N PRO A 6 -9.55 36.08 8.34
CA PRO A 6 -9.91 35.44 7.09
C PRO A 6 -10.09 33.92 7.24
N MET A 7 -11.17 33.39 6.68
CA MET A 7 -11.50 31.97 6.81
C MET A 7 -10.67 31.12 5.83
N LEU A 8 -9.44 30.76 6.23
CA LEU A 8 -8.45 30.05 5.43
C LEU A 8 -8.27 28.58 5.88
N PRO A 9 -7.99 27.65 4.95
CA PRO A 9 -7.72 26.26 5.33
C PRO A 9 -6.44 26.14 6.18
N VAL A 10 -6.47 25.23 7.14
CA VAL A 10 -5.33 24.87 7.99
C VAL A 10 -5.40 23.38 8.30
N LYS A 11 -4.24 22.73 8.41
CA LYS A 11 -4.13 21.33 8.81
C LYS A 11 -3.10 21.18 9.92
N ARG A 12 -3.46 20.41 10.96
CA ARG A 12 -2.56 20.03 12.02
C ARG A 12 -1.82 18.74 11.67
N TYR A 13 -0.54 18.69 11.99
CA TYR A 13 0.29 17.49 11.96
C TYR A 13 0.98 17.31 13.32
N CYS A 14 1.01 16.09 13.83
CA CYS A 14 1.81 15.75 15.00
C CYS A 14 3.08 15.03 14.51
N VAL A 15 4.26 15.56 14.87
CA VAL A 15 5.55 14.98 14.48
C VAL A 15 6.23 14.41 15.71
N LEU A 16 6.45 13.08 15.71
CA LEU A 16 7.10 12.35 16.79
C LEU A 16 8.58 12.72 16.86
N LEU A 17 9.06 12.98 18.09
CA LEU A 17 10.43 13.36 18.42
C LEU A 17 11.09 12.29 19.30
N PRO A 18 12.42 12.27 19.44
CA PRO A 18 13.08 11.34 20.35
C PRO A 18 12.68 11.55 21.82
N PRO A 19 12.65 10.49 22.66
CA PRO A 19 12.26 10.59 24.07
C PRO A 19 13.10 11.58 24.89
N ASN A 20 14.37 11.73 24.57
CA ASN A 20 15.32 12.59 25.27
C ASN A 20 15.54 13.95 24.61
N VAL A 21 14.60 14.43 23.76
CA VAL A 21 14.69 15.76 23.15
C VAL A 21 14.78 16.87 24.22
N ASP A 22 15.60 17.89 23.96
CA ASP A 22 15.67 19.11 24.77
C ASP A 22 14.64 20.12 24.27
N ASP A 23 13.62 20.37 25.07
CA ASP A 23 12.42 21.12 24.72
C ASP A 23 12.75 22.54 24.22
N GLY A 24 13.69 23.21 24.89
CA GLY A 24 14.10 24.59 24.56
C GLY A 24 14.93 24.70 23.29
N SER A 25 15.28 23.59 22.64
CA SER A 25 16.15 23.56 21.46
C SER A 25 15.39 23.45 20.13
N ILE A 26 14.08 23.13 20.19
CA ILE A 26 13.25 22.87 19.02
C ILE A 26 13.10 24.14 18.20
N ARG A 27 13.45 24.07 16.91
CA ARG A 27 13.32 25.19 15.96
C ARG A 27 12.94 24.68 14.58
N LEU A 28 11.97 25.35 13.97
CA LEU A 28 11.49 25.07 12.62
C LEU A 28 12.27 25.92 11.60
N VAL A 29 12.73 25.30 10.52
CA VAL A 29 13.43 25.99 9.42
C VAL A 29 12.82 25.58 8.09
N ILE A 30 12.16 26.51 7.40
CA ILE A 30 11.69 26.30 6.03
C ILE A 30 12.91 26.20 5.10
N SER A 31 13.02 25.08 4.39
CA SER A 31 14.10 24.80 3.43
C SER A 31 13.75 25.24 2.02
N SER A 32 12.47 25.10 1.63
CA SER A 32 11.93 25.52 0.34
C SER A 32 10.42 25.75 0.44
N ASP A 33 9.92 26.65 -0.41
CA ASP A 33 8.50 26.98 -0.53
C ASP A 33 8.21 27.31 -2.00
N ASP A 34 7.48 26.41 -2.68
CA ASP A 34 6.97 26.63 -4.04
C ASP A 34 5.51 27.08 -3.99
N PHE A 35 5.28 28.32 -4.39
CA PHE A 35 3.95 28.92 -4.40
C PHE A 35 3.68 29.70 -5.69
N TYR A 36 2.40 29.90 -5.97
CA TYR A 36 1.95 30.84 -6.99
C TYR A 36 0.86 31.75 -6.43
N GLU A 37 0.71 32.91 -7.07
CA GLU A 37 -0.25 33.92 -6.63
C GLU A 37 -1.46 33.99 -7.56
N ILE A 38 -2.64 34.17 -6.96
CA ILE A 38 -3.89 34.44 -7.68
C ILE A 38 -4.60 35.66 -7.11
N ASN A 39 -5.24 36.43 -7.98
CA ASN A 39 -6.10 37.53 -7.55
C ASN A 39 -7.53 37.05 -7.34
N VAL A 40 -8.12 37.43 -6.21
CA VAL A 40 -9.52 37.15 -5.89
C VAL A 40 -10.38 38.38 -6.16
N SER A 41 -11.51 38.17 -6.83
CA SER A 41 -12.45 39.26 -7.18
C SER A 41 -13.27 39.75 -5.99
N LYS A 42 -13.26 39.02 -4.88
CA LYS A 42 -13.94 39.35 -3.62
C LYS A 42 -13.03 39.01 -2.45
N PRO A 43 -13.04 39.82 -1.36
CA PRO A 43 -12.35 39.46 -0.14
C PRO A 43 -12.84 38.13 0.42
N ILE A 44 -11.92 37.37 1.01
CA ILE A 44 -12.27 36.16 1.79
C ILE A 44 -13.22 36.56 2.92
N GLU A 45 -14.21 35.72 3.23
CA GLU A 45 -15.12 36.00 4.34
C GLU A 45 -14.41 35.81 5.69
N PRO A 46 -14.70 36.64 6.70
CA PRO A 46 -14.16 36.43 8.04
C PRO A 46 -14.78 35.21 8.70
N ALA A 47 -14.00 34.56 9.57
CA ALA A 47 -14.47 33.50 10.44
C ALA A 47 -15.60 34.05 11.33
N PRO A 48 -16.75 33.33 11.43
CA PRO A 48 -17.90 33.80 12.18
C PRO A 48 -17.62 33.85 13.68
N PRO A 49 -18.37 34.69 14.43
CA PRO A 49 -18.29 34.72 15.87
C PRO A 49 -18.91 33.47 16.50
N MET A 50 -18.50 33.18 17.73
CA MET A 50 -19.08 32.14 18.56
C MET A 50 -20.15 32.74 19.49
N ALA A 51 -21.12 31.92 19.90
CA ALA A 51 -22.20 32.31 20.80
C ALA A 51 -22.53 31.17 21.78
N THR A 52 -23.31 31.48 22.82
CA THR A 52 -23.79 30.53 23.84
C THR A 52 -25.26 30.84 24.24
N GLU A 53 -25.72 30.34 25.38
CA GLU A 53 -27.09 30.43 25.92
C GLU A 53 -27.41 31.82 26.52
N SER A 54 -26.44 32.48 27.15
CA SER A 54 -26.52 33.77 27.87
C SER A 54 -26.69 35.00 26.95
N GLY A 55 -27.64 34.92 26.01
CA GLY A 55 -27.86 35.91 24.96
C GLY A 55 -26.94 35.69 23.76
N LEU A 56 -27.23 36.36 22.63
CA LEU A 56 -26.28 36.49 21.51
C LEU A 56 -25.11 37.38 21.94
N VAL A 57 -24.30 36.89 22.88
CA VAL A 57 -23.00 37.47 23.22
C VAL A 57 -22.07 37.14 22.07
N VAL A 58 -22.10 38.03 21.07
CA VAL A 58 -21.14 38.05 19.97
C VAL A 58 -19.84 38.63 20.50
N GLU A 59 -19.11 37.81 21.24
CA GLU A 59 -17.79 38.18 21.73
C GLU A 59 -16.75 37.94 20.64
N TRP A 60 -16.32 39.04 20.03
CA TRP A 60 -15.08 39.07 19.28
C TRP A 60 -13.90 39.01 20.27
N GLU A 61 -12.78 38.41 19.86
CA GLU A 61 -11.61 38.31 20.74
C GLU A 61 -11.12 39.69 21.21
N GLU A 62 -10.70 39.76 22.48
CA GLU A 62 -10.14 40.97 23.05
C GLU A 62 -8.87 41.41 22.29
N GLY A 63 -8.69 42.71 22.12
CA GLY A 63 -7.56 43.28 21.40
C GLY A 63 -7.71 43.32 19.87
N LYS A 64 -8.82 42.85 19.29
CA LYS A 64 -9.10 42.96 17.85
C LYS A 64 -9.95 44.18 17.50
N GLU A 65 -9.55 44.92 16.46
CA GLU A 65 -10.38 45.98 15.87
C GLU A 65 -11.36 45.37 14.85
N ILE A 66 -12.59 45.05 15.28
CA ILE A 66 -13.60 44.46 14.39
C ILE A 66 -14.48 45.53 13.73
N VAL A 67 -14.50 45.56 12.39
CA VAL A 67 -15.41 46.41 11.60
C VAL A 67 -16.20 45.53 10.63
N ASN A 68 -17.53 45.51 10.77
CA ASN A 68 -18.43 44.65 9.97
C ASN A 68 -18.02 43.17 9.97
N GLY A 69 -17.58 42.66 11.12
CA GLY A 69 -17.14 41.28 11.32
C GLY A 69 -15.74 40.96 10.82
N LYS A 70 -14.98 41.94 10.32
CA LYS A 70 -13.61 41.77 9.85
C LYS A 70 -12.62 42.29 10.90
N ASN A 71 -11.61 41.50 11.21
CA ASN A 71 -10.46 41.93 12.00
C ASN A 71 -9.58 42.88 11.18
N MET A 72 -9.65 44.18 11.46
CA MET A 72 -8.94 45.21 10.71
C MET A 72 -7.43 45.17 10.92
N ASN A 73 -6.94 44.49 11.97
CA ASN A 73 -5.51 44.21 12.11
C ASN A 73 -4.98 43.32 10.97
N ILE A 74 -5.86 42.53 10.34
CA ILE A 74 -5.54 41.69 9.17
C ILE A 74 -6.12 42.33 7.90
N TYR A 75 -7.42 42.59 7.87
CA TYR A 75 -8.12 43.11 6.68
C TYR A 75 -7.70 44.53 6.28
N GLY A 76 -7.09 45.29 7.19
CA GLY A 76 -6.49 46.60 6.93
C GLY A 76 -4.99 46.54 6.65
N SER A 77 -4.37 45.36 6.68
CA SER A 77 -2.93 45.15 6.50
C SER A 77 -2.60 44.70 5.07
N ASP A 78 -1.50 45.20 4.53
CA ASP A 78 -0.94 44.79 3.23
C ASP A 78 0.04 43.60 3.36
N GLU A 79 0.01 42.90 4.50
CA GLU A 79 0.79 41.69 4.75
C GLU A 79 -0.02 40.42 4.42
N TYR A 80 0.68 39.34 4.12
CA TYR A 80 0.05 38.02 3.99
C TYR A 80 -0.34 37.45 5.35
N HIS A 81 -1.55 36.90 5.45
CA HIS A 81 -2.05 36.22 6.64
C HIS A 81 -2.43 34.76 6.32
N PRO A 82 -2.05 33.78 7.16
CA PRO A 82 -1.13 33.91 8.29
C PRO A 82 0.29 34.28 7.81
N GLU A 83 1.11 34.83 8.71
CA GLU A 83 2.46 35.31 8.38
C GLU A 83 3.37 34.15 7.93
N ASN A 84 3.31 33.04 8.66
CA ASN A 84 4.09 31.85 8.36
C ASN A 84 3.21 30.78 7.67
N VAL A 85 3.79 30.07 6.71
CA VAL A 85 3.14 28.95 6.01
C VAL A 85 3.13 27.66 6.85
N VAL A 86 4.11 27.50 7.76
CA VAL A 86 4.16 26.45 8.77
C VAL A 86 4.52 27.07 10.11
N GLU A 87 3.75 26.75 11.14
CA GLU A 87 4.00 27.18 12.51
C GLU A 87 4.14 25.96 13.42
N ALA A 88 5.18 25.96 14.26
CA ALA A 88 5.30 24.99 15.35
C ALA A 88 4.74 25.65 16.61
N GLU A 89 3.76 25.00 17.25
CA GLU A 89 3.11 25.58 18.42
C GLU A 89 3.74 25.07 19.72
N ARG A 90 3.49 23.80 20.06
CA ARG A 90 3.78 23.24 21.37
C ARG A 90 4.47 21.89 21.27
N LEU A 91 5.36 21.64 22.20
CA LEU A 91 5.84 20.30 22.53
C LEU A 91 4.83 19.68 23.48
N SER A 92 4.30 18.54 23.10
CA SER A 92 3.29 17.80 23.84
C SER A 92 3.76 16.37 24.07
N GLN A 93 3.12 15.68 25.00
CA GLN A 93 3.43 14.30 25.29
C GLN A 93 2.15 13.49 25.34
N MET A 94 2.15 12.34 24.69
CA MET A 94 1.10 11.34 24.85
C MET A 94 1.77 10.09 25.42
N ARG A 95 1.49 9.78 26.67
CA ARG A 95 2.15 8.69 27.40
C ARG A 95 3.66 8.84 27.45
N GLN A 96 4.41 8.12 26.61
CA GLN A 96 5.86 8.30 26.46
C GLN A 96 6.23 8.99 25.14
N TYR A 97 5.30 9.06 24.18
CA TYR A 97 5.51 9.65 22.86
C TYR A 97 5.61 11.17 22.98
N ARG A 98 6.79 11.74 22.70
CA ARG A 98 7.03 13.19 22.72
C ARG A 98 6.90 13.73 21.31
N PHE A 99 6.13 14.80 21.10
CA PHE A 99 5.85 15.27 19.76
C PHE A 99 5.65 16.78 19.71
N VAL A 100 5.88 17.37 18.54
CA VAL A 100 5.54 18.76 18.27
C VAL A 100 4.31 18.84 17.37
N GLU A 101 3.42 19.78 17.68
CA GLU A 101 2.29 20.10 16.81
C GLU A 101 2.68 21.16 15.78
N LEU A 102 2.41 20.86 14.52
CA LEU A 102 2.64 21.75 13.38
C LEU A 102 1.32 22.15 12.73
N TYR A 103 1.17 23.44 12.45
CA TYR A 103 0.07 24.01 11.70
C TYR A 103 0.57 24.38 10.31
N PHE A 104 0.00 23.74 9.29
CA PHE A 104 0.29 24.05 7.89
C PHE A 104 -0.86 24.84 7.28
N TYR A 105 -0.51 25.97 6.67
CA TYR A 105 -1.43 26.90 6.02
C TYR A 105 -1.18 26.89 4.51
N PRO A 106 -1.88 26.05 3.73
CA PRO A 106 -1.64 25.94 2.28
C PRO A 106 -2.01 27.21 1.50
N ILE A 107 -2.69 28.17 2.15
CA ILE A 107 -3.09 29.43 1.55
C ILE A 107 -2.79 30.58 2.50
N GLN A 108 -2.07 31.60 2.01
CA GLN A 108 -1.95 32.90 2.67
C GLN A 108 -2.74 33.96 1.88
N TYR A 109 -3.35 34.90 2.58
CA TYR A 109 -4.19 35.95 1.99
C TYR A 109 -3.66 37.34 2.31
N ASN A 110 -3.47 38.16 1.28
CA ASN A 110 -3.28 39.60 1.40
C ASN A 110 -4.62 40.32 1.12
N PRO A 111 -5.23 40.94 2.14
CA PRO A 111 -6.55 41.55 1.99
C PRO A 111 -6.59 42.86 1.21
N ILE A 112 -5.51 43.65 1.23
CA ILE A 112 -5.42 44.94 0.54
C ILE A 112 -5.23 44.74 -0.97
N ASN A 113 -4.34 43.84 -1.36
CA ASN A 113 -4.08 43.51 -2.76
C ASN A 113 -5.14 42.56 -3.34
N GLY A 114 -5.88 41.85 -2.49
CA GLY A 114 -6.84 40.84 -2.93
C GLY A 114 -6.14 39.66 -3.59
N THR A 115 -5.00 39.25 -3.05
CA THR A 115 -4.13 38.21 -3.62
C THR A 115 -4.01 37.05 -2.64
N LEU A 116 -4.08 35.82 -3.14
CA LEU A 116 -3.78 34.60 -2.40
C LEU A 116 -2.44 34.05 -2.85
N LYS A 117 -1.59 33.63 -1.91
CA LYS A 117 -0.49 32.71 -2.17
C LYS A 117 -0.99 31.30 -1.94
N ILE A 118 -0.83 30.44 -2.94
CA ILE A 118 -1.17 29.02 -2.86
C ILE A 118 0.13 28.24 -2.90
N HIS A 119 0.44 27.57 -1.80
CA HIS A 119 1.66 26.79 -1.62
C HIS A 119 1.44 25.38 -2.16
N ARG A 120 2.18 25.01 -3.21
CA ARG A 120 2.11 23.67 -3.82
C ARG A 120 2.96 22.68 -3.05
N GLU A 121 4.13 23.12 -2.61
CA GLU A 121 5.08 22.28 -1.86
C GLU A 121 5.86 23.15 -0.87
N VAL A 122 5.94 22.70 0.37
CA VAL A 122 6.76 23.33 1.42
C VAL A 122 7.61 22.26 2.06
N SER A 123 8.93 22.42 2.00
CA SER A 123 9.87 21.54 2.69
C SER A 123 10.45 22.27 3.88
N PHE A 124 10.47 21.63 5.04
CA PHE A 124 10.99 22.21 6.28
C PHE A 124 11.82 21.19 7.06
N ARG A 125 12.61 21.68 8.02
CA ARG A 125 13.38 20.87 8.96
C ARG A 125 13.02 21.27 10.38
N ILE A 126 12.82 20.26 11.23
CA ILE A 126 12.74 20.44 12.68
C ILE A 126 14.13 20.15 13.23
N LEU A 127 14.77 21.16 13.80
CA LEU A 127 16.07 21.03 14.44
C LEU A 127 15.85 20.96 15.94
N TYR A 128 16.56 20.06 16.62
CA TYR A 128 16.52 19.88 18.07
C TYR A 128 17.86 19.35 18.57
N ASN A 129 18.11 19.54 19.86
CA ASN A 129 19.16 18.90 20.64
C ASN A 129 18.55 17.72 21.42
N VAL A 130 19.39 16.79 21.85
CA VAL A 130 19.00 15.70 22.74
C VAL A 130 19.82 15.76 24.03
N ASN A 131 19.17 15.53 25.16
CA ASN A 131 19.82 15.40 26.45
C ASN A 131 20.42 14.00 26.57
N VAL A 132 21.75 13.89 26.53
CA VAL A 132 22.48 12.62 26.66
C VAL A 132 22.92 12.44 28.12
N PRO A 133 22.44 11.41 28.86
CA PRO A 133 22.90 11.16 30.22
C PRO A 133 24.39 10.80 30.26
N GLU A 134 25.13 11.28 31.28
CA GLU A 134 26.59 11.08 31.42
C GLU A 134 27.08 9.60 31.43
N MET A 135 26.18 8.61 31.43
CA MET A 135 26.51 7.18 31.53
C MET A 135 26.10 6.29 30.35
N SER A 136 25.57 6.81 29.22
CA SER A 136 25.29 5.95 28.05
C SER A 136 26.50 5.84 27.11
N SER A 137 27.09 4.65 27.07
CA SER A 137 28.11 4.28 26.07
C SER A 137 27.47 4.13 24.68
N ASN A 138 27.85 4.99 23.74
CA ASN A 138 27.70 4.88 22.27
C ASN A 138 26.32 5.09 21.60
N SER A 139 25.25 5.54 22.26
CA SER A 139 24.02 6.01 21.58
C SER A 139 23.60 7.43 22.00
N GLU A 140 23.32 8.29 21.01
CA GLU A 140 22.81 9.67 21.23
C GLU A 140 21.34 9.68 21.72
N PHE A 141 20.62 8.57 21.55
CA PHE A 141 19.20 8.43 21.88
C PHE A 141 18.95 7.54 23.11
N VAL A 142 17.94 7.90 23.90
CA VAL A 142 17.32 7.04 24.92
C VAL A 142 16.15 6.32 24.26
N TYR A 143 16.06 5.00 24.43
CA TYR A 143 14.96 4.19 23.91
C TYR A 143 13.99 3.84 25.04
N VAL A 144 12.71 4.09 24.82
CA VAL A 144 11.64 3.72 25.74
C VAL A 144 10.64 2.80 25.04
N SER A 145 9.72 2.17 25.77
CA SER A 145 8.66 1.36 25.15
C SER A 145 7.36 1.49 25.92
N ASP A 146 6.27 1.71 25.20
CA ASP A 146 4.91 1.70 25.73
C ASP A 146 3.94 1.04 24.72
N PRO A 147 3.56 -0.23 24.92
CA PRO A 147 2.63 -0.90 24.02
C PRO A 147 1.19 -0.38 24.17
N VAL A 148 0.87 0.31 25.27
CA VAL A 148 -0.47 0.86 25.52
C VAL A 148 -0.68 2.09 24.63
N MET A 149 -1.81 2.13 23.91
CA MET A 149 -2.12 3.16 22.92
C MET A 149 -1.13 3.25 21.75
N ARG A 150 -0.36 2.19 21.45
CA ARG A 150 0.52 2.14 20.25
C ARG A 150 -0.25 2.40 18.95
N ASP A 151 -1.41 1.76 18.80
CA ASP A 151 -2.22 1.94 17.59
C ASP A 151 -2.75 3.40 17.50
N ASP A 152 -3.04 4.05 18.63
CA ASP A 152 -3.41 5.46 18.67
C ASP A 152 -2.22 6.37 18.28
N ALA A 153 -1.00 6.02 18.70
CA ALA A 153 0.23 6.72 18.31
C ALA A 153 0.52 6.58 16.80
N ALA A 154 0.33 5.38 16.24
CA ALA A 154 0.52 5.11 14.82
C ALA A 154 -0.44 5.90 13.93
N GLU A 155 -1.68 6.14 14.40
CA GLU A 155 -2.66 7.00 13.72
C GLU A 155 -2.34 8.50 13.88
N MET A 156 -1.72 8.89 14.99
CA MET A 156 -1.51 10.29 15.36
C MET A 156 -0.27 10.92 14.70
N PHE A 157 0.82 10.17 14.52
CA PHE A 157 2.11 10.72 14.10
C PHE A 157 2.41 10.48 12.63
N ILE A 158 2.65 11.56 11.87
CA ILE A 158 2.91 11.48 10.43
C ILE A 158 4.23 10.75 10.09
N ASN A 159 5.21 10.78 10.99
CA ASN A 159 6.52 10.14 10.83
C ASN A 159 6.67 8.84 11.64
N TRP A 160 5.55 8.16 11.95
CA TRP A 160 5.55 6.96 12.79
C TRP A 160 6.54 5.90 12.31
N ASN A 161 6.54 5.56 11.02
CA ASN A 161 7.38 4.49 10.47
C ASN A 161 8.88 4.73 10.69
N ASP A 162 9.32 5.99 10.62
CA ASP A 162 10.72 6.36 10.82
C ASP A 162 11.12 6.47 12.29
N ALA A 163 10.19 6.96 13.12
CA ALA A 163 10.43 7.37 14.49
C ALA A 163 10.05 6.32 15.55
N LYS A 164 9.21 5.33 15.20
CA LYS A 164 8.73 4.29 16.15
C LYS A 164 9.86 3.50 16.80
N LYS A 165 11.00 3.34 16.11
CA LYS A 165 12.21 2.67 16.65
C LYS A 165 12.72 3.29 17.96
N TRP A 166 12.57 4.61 18.15
CA TRP A 166 12.93 5.27 19.42
C TRP A 166 12.05 4.80 20.60
N TYR A 167 10.88 4.28 20.28
CA TYR A 167 9.83 3.85 21.18
C TYR A 167 9.61 2.32 21.17
N GLU A 168 10.46 1.56 20.47
CA GLU A 168 10.39 0.10 20.35
C GLU A 168 11.66 -0.63 20.86
N ALA A 169 12.84 0.00 20.81
CA ALA A 169 14.13 -0.65 21.05
C ALA A 169 14.64 -0.63 22.51
N GLY A 170 13.83 -0.18 23.47
CA GLY A 170 14.19 -0.24 24.89
C GLY A 170 14.29 -1.71 25.35
N ALA A 171 15.27 -2.03 26.21
CA ALA A 171 15.37 -3.36 26.81
C ALA A 171 13.99 -3.78 27.34
N LEU A 172 13.50 -4.94 26.88
CA LEU A 172 12.29 -5.58 27.38
C LEU A 172 12.39 -5.73 28.91
N VAL A 173 11.98 -4.71 29.65
CA VAL A 173 11.14 -4.99 30.79
C VAL A 173 9.79 -5.27 30.14
N SER A 174 9.54 -6.54 29.85
CA SER A 174 8.17 -7.01 29.68
C SER A 174 7.44 -6.72 30.99
N GLN A 175 7.03 -5.49 31.23
CA GLN A 175 6.03 -5.21 32.23
C GLN A 175 4.75 -5.71 31.58
N ALA A 176 4.44 -6.98 31.84
CA ALA A 176 3.09 -7.48 31.67
C ALA A 176 2.16 -6.43 32.28
N VAL A 177 1.18 -5.96 31.50
CA VAL A 177 0.17 -5.00 31.94
C VAL A 177 -0.36 -5.48 33.28
N LYS A 178 -0.12 -4.69 34.33
CA LYS A 178 -0.49 -5.07 35.69
C LYS A 178 -1.95 -4.75 35.93
N TYR A 179 -2.38 -3.55 35.55
CA TYR A 179 -3.76 -3.07 35.63
C TYR A 179 -4.02 -2.07 34.49
N ASP A 180 -4.80 -2.46 33.47
CA ASP A 180 -5.20 -1.59 32.37
C ASP A 180 -6.46 -0.77 32.67
N TYR A 181 -7.17 -1.09 33.75
CA TYR A 181 -8.39 -0.43 34.16
C TYR A 181 -8.34 -0.05 35.64
N ILE A 182 -8.50 1.24 35.95
CA ILE A 182 -8.57 1.75 37.32
C ILE A 182 -9.98 2.22 37.65
N ILE A 183 -10.49 1.84 38.83
CA ILE A 183 -11.69 2.43 39.42
C ILE A 183 -11.25 3.30 40.59
N VAL A 184 -11.39 4.62 40.48
CA VAL A 184 -11.12 5.56 41.57
C VAL A 184 -12.42 5.87 42.28
N THR A 185 -12.49 5.54 43.57
CA THR A 185 -13.71 5.70 44.38
C THR A 185 -13.39 5.93 45.85
N THR A 186 -14.38 5.83 46.74
CA THR A 186 -14.21 5.99 48.20
C THR A 186 -14.39 4.66 48.92
N LYS A 187 -13.75 4.52 50.09
CA LYS A 187 -13.99 3.41 51.02
C LYS A 187 -15.46 3.25 51.39
N TYR A 188 -16.19 4.36 51.48
CA TYR A 188 -17.62 4.33 51.74
C TYR A 188 -18.37 3.58 50.63
N ILE A 189 -18.10 3.90 49.36
CA ILE A 189 -18.75 3.24 48.23
C ILE A 189 -18.35 1.76 48.15
N VAL A 190 -17.06 1.44 48.33
CA VAL A 190 -16.56 0.05 48.36
C VAL A 190 -17.28 -0.79 49.43
N HIS A 191 -17.55 -0.22 50.61
CA HIS A 191 -18.20 -0.94 51.69
C HIS A 191 -19.73 -1.10 51.51
N ASN A 192 -20.38 -0.17 50.81
CA ASN A 192 -21.84 -0.08 50.79
C ASN A 192 -22.49 -0.44 49.45
N SER A 193 -21.75 -0.45 48.34
CA SER A 193 -22.25 -0.91 47.04
C SER A 193 -22.35 -2.43 47.02
N ASN A 194 -23.48 -2.97 46.55
CA ASN A 194 -23.67 -4.40 46.36
C ASN A 194 -23.29 -4.87 44.94
N LYS A 195 -22.96 -3.94 44.04
CA LYS A 195 -22.68 -4.23 42.63
C LYS A 195 -21.29 -3.84 42.15
N LEU A 196 -20.50 -3.11 42.95
CA LEU A 196 -19.14 -2.76 42.56
C LEU A 196 -18.27 -4.00 42.36
N ASP A 197 -18.29 -4.96 43.30
CA ASP A 197 -17.53 -6.21 43.16
C ASP A 197 -18.02 -7.07 41.97
N ASP A 198 -19.34 -7.13 41.75
CA ASP A 198 -19.93 -7.79 40.57
C ASP A 198 -19.41 -7.15 39.27
N PHE A 199 -19.34 -5.81 39.22
CA PHE A 199 -18.83 -5.07 38.07
C PHE A 199 -17.33 -5.29 37.85
N VAL A 200 -16.52 -5.36 38.91
CA VAL A 200 -15.10 -5.71 38.80
C VAL A 200 -14.92 -7.11 38.24
N ASN A 201 -15.63 -8.10 38.78
CA ASN A 201 -15.58 -9.48 38.28
C ASN A 201 -16.08 -9.56 36.82
N TYR A 202 -17.08 -8.77 36.47
CA TYR A 202 -17.57 -8.64 35.11
C TYR A 202 -16.48 -8.13 34.16
N LEU A 203 -15.78 -7.07 34.53
CA LEU A 203 -14.67 -6.52 33.75
C LEU A 203 -13.50 -7.50 33.62
N HIS A 204 -13.17 -8.25 34.67
CA HIS A 204 -12.20 -9.36 34.58
C HIS A 204 -12.63 -10.41 33.54
N GLY A 205 -13.92 -10.75 33.49
CA GLY A 205 -14.49 -11.62 32.46
C GLY A 205 -14.47 -11.04 31.04
N LYS A 206 -14.15 -9.74 30.88
CA LYS A 206 -13.91 -9.06 29.60
C LYS A 206 -12.42 -8.75 29.38
N GLU A 207 -11.54 -9.50 30.03
CA GLU A 207 -10.08 -9.42 29.92
C GLU A 207 -9.42 -8.15 30.47
N PHE A 208 -10.16 -7.28 31.18
CA PHE A 208 -9.54 -6.17 31.90
C PHE A 208 -8.89 -6.63 33.19
N SER A 209 -7.70 -6.10 33.48
CA SER A 209 -7.09 -6.19 34.80
C SER A 209 -7.42 -4.95 35.62
N VAL A 210 -8.34 -5.11 36.56
CA VAL A 210 -8.92 -3.99 37.32
C VAL A 210 -8.25 -3.79 38.68
N LYS A 211 -7.95 -2.53 39.05
CA LYS A 211 -7.62 -2.12 40.43
C LYS A 211 -8.56 -1.04 40.94
N ILE A 212 -9.10 -1.23 42.15
CA ILE A 212 -9.79 -0.20 42.92
C ILE A 212 -8.76 0.66 43.66
N VAL A 213 -8.98 1.98 43.62
CA VAL A 213 -8.16 3.03 44.24
C VAL A 213 -9.05 3.86 45.15
N THR A 214 -8.62 4.05 46.40
CA THR A 214 -9.41 4.74 47.45
C THR A 214 -8.56 5.74 48.23
N GLU A 215 -9.09 6.28 49.33
CA GLU A 215 -8.35 7.15 50.25
C GLU A 215 -7.09 6.49 50.85
N ASP A 216 -6.94 5.15 50.77
CA ASP A 216 -5.69 4.47 51.11
C ASP A 216 -4.57 4.75 50.10
N ASP A 217 -4.93 5.06 48.85
CA ASP A 217 -4.00 5.29 47.75
C ASP A 217 -3.77 6.80 47.52
N TYR A 218 -4.84 7.62 47.45
CA TYR A 218 -4.74 9.07 47.18
C TYR A 218 -4.85 9.97 48.43
N GLY A 219 -4.93 9.39 49.64
CA GLY A 219 -4.97 10.14 50.90
C GLY A 219 -6.35 10.67 51.31
N ASN A 220 -6.39 11.42 52.42
CA ASN A 220 -7.64 11.85 53.09
C ASN A 220 -8.02 13.32 52.83
N ASP A 221 -7.24 14.06 52.05
CA ASP A 221 -7.57 15.44 51.66
C ASP A 221 -8.90 15.49 50.89
N LYS A 222 -9.48 16.68 50.75
CA LYS A 222 -10.81 16.91 50.17
C LYS A 222 -10.75 18.05 49.15
N GLY A 223 -11.85 18.28 48.44
CA GLY A 223 -11.98 19.38 47.47
C GLY A 223 -10.90 19.33 46.39
N GLN A 224 -10.38 20.49 46.01
CA GLN A 224 -9.37 20.66 44.96
C GLN A 224 -8.12 19.80 45.23
N GLN A 225 -7.66 19.76 46.49
CA GLN A 225 -6.47 18.96 46.85
C GLN A 225 -6.68 17.45 46.63
N ARG A 226 -7.91 16.94 46.79
CA ARG A 226 -8.22 15.54 46.47
C ARG A 226 -8.10 15.28 44.97
N ALA A 227 -8.58 16.18 44.12
CA ALA A 227 -8.43 16.06 42.67
C ALA A 227 -6.94 16.00 42.28
N ILE A 228 -6.12 16.89 42.85
CA ILE A 228 -4.66 16.90 42.65
C ILE A 228 -4.04 15.57 43.10
N ASN A 229 -4.39 15.06 44.28
CA ASN A 229 -3.83 13.80 44.78
C ASN A 229 -4.22 12.59 43.91
N ILE A 230 -5.45 12.56 43.39
CA ILE A 230 -5.89 11.50 42.45
C ILE A 230 -5.09 11.58 41.15
N ARG A 231 -4.94 12.77 40.56
CA ARG A 231 -4.13 12.95 39.34
C ARG A 231 -2.68 12.55 39.56
N ASN A 232 -2.07 12.96 40.68
CA ASN A 232 -0.70 12.60 41.03
C ASN A 232 -0.54 11.08 41.19
N TRP A 233 -1.50 10.41 41.82
CA TRP A 233 -1.49 8.96 41.91
C TRP A 233 -1.53 8.31 40.51
N LEU A 234 -2.36 8.80 39.59
CA LEU A 234 -2.39 8.31 38.21
C LEU A 234 -1.05 8.54 37.49
N ARG A 235 -0.45 9.73 37.62
CA ARG A 235 0.87 10.07 37.06
C ARG A 235 1.98 9.11 37.48
N GLU A 236 1.98 8.70 38.74
CA GLU A 236 2.99 7.78 39.28
C GLU A 236 2.85 6.33 38.76
N HIS A 237 1.67 5.95 38.26
CA HIS A 237 1.33 4.55 38.00
C HIS A 237 0.98 4.21 36.54
N TYR A 238 0.55 5.16 35.70
CA TYR A 238 -0.05 4.87 34.38
C TYR A 238 0.87 4.11 33.41
N ILE A 239 2.17 4.42 33.39
CA ILE A 239 3.16 3.67 32.59
C ILE A 239 3.37 2.28 33.18
N ASN A 240 3.79 2.21 34.44
CA ASN A 240 4.23 0.96 35.05
C ASN A 240 3.11 -0.08 35.21
N TYR A 241 1.85 0.35 35.29
CA TYR A 241 0.70 -0.55 35.36
C TYR A 241 0.08 -0.82 33.99
N GLY A 242 0.39 0.00 32.98
CA GLY A 242 -0.24 -0.07 31.66
C GLY A 242 -1.69 0.44 31.67
N ILE A 243 -2.00 1.45 32.49
CA ILE A 243 -3.37 1.97 32.63
C ILE A 243 -3.83 2.54 31.28
N LYS A 244 -4.96 2.07 30.76
CA LYS A 244 -5.65 2.65 29.60
C LYS A 244 -6.93 3.37 30.00
N TYR A 245 -7.72 2.79 30.92
CA TYR A 245 -9.01 3.30 31.32
C TYR A 245 -9.06 3.70 32.80
N VAL A 246 -9.78 4.78 33.09
CA VAL A 246 -10.08 5.21 34.47
C VAL A 246 -11.57 5.48 34.61
N LEU A 247 -12.21 4.87 35.60
CA LEU A 247 -13.59 5.12 35.98
C LEU A 247 -13.66 5.81 37.33
N LEU A 248 -14.17 7.05 37.35
CA LEU A 248 -14.38 7.85 38.54
C LEU A 248 -15.78 7.55 39.12
N ILE A 249 -15.86 7.06 40.36
CA ILE A 249 -17.14 6.75 41.03
C ILE A 249 -17.23 7.51 42.36
N GLY A 250 -18.03 8.57 42.38
CA GLY A 250 -18.22 9.43 43.55
C GLY A 250 -18.95 10.74 43.20
N ASP A 251 -19.18 11.58 44.20
CA ASP A 251 -19.83 12.88 44.01
C ASP A 251 -18.88 13.82 43.24
N PRO A 252 -19.27 14.33 42.05
CA PRO A 252 -18.42 15.13 41.18
C PRO A 252 -18.36 16.63 41.53
N ASP A 253 -19.12 17.09 42.53
CA ASP A 253 -19.16 18.49 42.95
C ASP A 253 -17.72 19.06 43.08
N PRO A 254 -17.31 20.00 42.20
CA PRO A 254 -15.98 20.59 42.24
C PRO A 254 -15.83 21.48 43.48
N ASP A 255 -14.61 21.89 43.78
CA ASP A 255 -14.30 22.86 44.84
C ASP A 255 -13.94 24.19 44.16
N ASP A 256 -14.80 25.21 44.28
CA ASP A 256 -14.57 26.55 43.75
C ASP A 256 -13.76 27.38 44.76
N PRO A 257 -12.46 27.65 44.48
CA PRO A 257 -11.61 28.37 45.43
C PRO A 257 -12.00 29.85 45.56
N THR A 258 -12.86 30.38 44.68
CA THR A 258 -13.29 31.79 44.65
C THR A 258 -14.56 32.04 45.47
N ALA A 259 -15.28 30.98 45.85
CA ALA A 259 -16.53 31.03 46.60
C ALA A 259 -16.46 30.20 47.89
N LEU A 260 -17.42 30.41 48.80
CA LEU A 260 -17.67 29.46 49.88
C LEU A 260 -18.72 28.46 49.40
N ASP A 261 -18.30 27.25 49.05
CA ASP A 261 -19.15 26.22 48.46
C ASP A 261 -19.02 24.85 49.16
N THR A 262 -19.62 23.83 48.54
CA THR A 262 -19.48 22.42 48.93
C THR A 262 -18.56 21.72 47.94
N TYR A 263 -18.09 20.52 48.31
CA TYR A 263 -17.27 19.72 47.41
C TYR A 263 -17.65 18.24 47.52
N GLY A 264 -17.37 17.54 46.43
CA GLY A 264 -17.69 16.14 46.23
C GLY A 264 -16.68 15.20 46.86
N SER A 265 -17.05 13.92 46.87
CA SER A 265 -16.20 12.84 47.37
C SER A 265 -15.16 12.39 46.36
N ILE A 266 -15.44 12.54 45.06
CA ILE A 266 -14.49 12.38 43.94
C ILE A 266 -14.70 13.58 43.01
N PRO A 267 -14.22 14.78 43.39
CA PRO A 267 -14.57 16.03 42.74
C PRO A 267 -14.05 16.08 41.29
N MET A 268 -14.74 16.81 40.41
CA MET A 268 -14.12 17.30 39.18
C MET A 268 -13.08 18.38 39.52
N MET A 269 -12.10 18.60 38.65
CA MET A 269 -11.22 19.76 38.82
C MET A 269 -11.94 21.01 38.32
N MET A 270 -11.98 22.07 39.13
CA MET A 270 -12.45 23.38 38.70
C MET A 270 -11.35 24.04 37.86
N CYS A 271 -11.64 24.36 36.60
CA CYS A 271 -10.71 25.00 35.67
C CYS A 271 -11.25 26.34 35.19
N TRP A 272 -10.36 27.22 34.73
CA TRP A 272 -10.64 28.62 34.39
C TRP A 272 -10.17 28.99 32.97
N PRO A 273 -10.66 28.29 31.93
CA PRO A 273 -10.21 28.52 30.56
C PRO A 273 -10.43 29.96 30.05
N ARG A 274 -11.30 30.72 30.71
CA ARG A 274 -11.65 32.11 30.41
C ARG A 274 -11.42 33.05 31.60
N HIS A 275 -10.43 32.78 32.45
CA HIS A 275 -10.12 33.59 33.63
C HIS A 275 -10.07 35.10 33.31
N GLY A 276 -10.71 35.92 34.15
CA GLY A 276 -10.80 37.37 33.98
C GLY A 276 -11.86 37.86 32.99
N SER A 277 -12.60 36.94 32.33
CA SER A 277 -13.77 37.29 31.52
C SER A 277 -14.92 37.79 32.40
N LYS A 278 -15.93 38.47 31.84
CA LYS A 278 -17.04 39.00 32.66
C LYS A 278 -18.03 37.94 33.14
N GLU A 279 -18.18 36.85 32.37
CA GLU A 279 -19.15 35.77 32.56
C GLU A 279 -18.60 34.47 31.95
N ASP A 280 -19.06 33.32 32.44
CA ASP A 280 -18.69 31.97 31.99
C ASP A 280 -17.16 31.75 31.97
N GLU A 281 -16.50 32.02 33.10
CA GLU A 281 -15.05 31.91 33.25
C GLU A 281 -14.59 30.46 33.46
N GLU A 282 -15.43 29.66 34.14
CA GLU A 282 -15.08 28.35 34.68
C GLU A 282 -15.66 27.16 33.92
N ALA A 283 -14.97 26.01 33.99
CA ALA A 283 -15.39 24.74 33.40
C ALA A 283 -14.88 23.53 34.22
N PRO A 284 -15.68 22.94 35.12
CA PRO A 284 -15.33 21.70 35.80
C PRO A 284 -15.09 20.57 34.81
N THR A 285 -13.99 19.83 34.97
CA THR A 285 -13.63 18.78 34.00
C THR A 285 -13.01 17.53 34.63
N ASP A 286 -13.22 16.40 33.96
CA ASP A 286 -12.50 15.15 34.15
C ASP A 286 -11.28 15.02 33.22
N TYR A 287 -11.10 15.92 32.24
CA TYR A 287 -9.94 15.89 31.35
C TYR A 287 -8.62 16.09 32.12
N PHE A 288 -8.68 16.76 33.26
CA PHE A 288 -7.59 16.87 34.24
C PHE A 288 -7.03 15.50 34.69
N TYR A 289 -7.87 14.46 34.73
CA TYR A 289 -7.45 13.10 35.08
C TYR A 289 -6.98 12.29 33.86
N ALA A 290 -7.23 12.79 32.65
CA ALA A 290 -6.85 12.14 31.39
C ALA A 290 -5.50 12.64 30.88
N ASP A 291 -5.28 13.95 30.94
CA ASP A 291 -4.01 14.62 30.68
C ASP A 291 -3.18 14.62 31.97
N LEU A 292 -2.17 13.76 32.00
CA LEU A 292 -1.28 13.50 33.12
C LEU A 292 0.11 14.13 32.94
N THR A 293 0.46 14.54 31.72
CA THR A 293 1.78 15.09 31.40
C THR A 293 1.78 16.60 31.15
N GLY A 294 0.66 17.17 30.71
CA GLY A 294 0.45 18.61 30.62
C GLY A 294 0.52 19.31 31.97
N ASP A 295 0.88 20.59 31.93
CA ASP A 295 0.96 21.44 33.12
C ASP A 295 -0.24 22.38 33.16
N TRP A 296 -1.08 22.17 34.18
CA TRP A 296 -2.41 22.77 34.28
C TRP A 296 -2.44 24.00 35.19
N ASP A 297 -1.30 24.43 35.71
CA ASP A 297 -1.13 25.61 36.59
C ASP A 297 0.33 26.07 36.45
N SER A 298 0.70 26.47 35.22
CA SER A 298 2.08 26.73 34.81
C SER A 298 2.67 27.99 35.43
N ASP A 299 1.84 28.97 35.76
CA ASP A 299 2.27 30.19 36.42
C ASP A 299 2.16 30.11 37.97
N GLY A 300 1.46 29.09 38.47
CA GLY A 300 1.36 28.74 39.89
C GLY A 300 0.41 29.65 40.67
N ASP A 301 -0.57 30.25 40.01
CA ASP A 301 -1.54 31.15 40.62
C ASP A 301 -2.78 30.44 41.20
N GLY A 302 -2.95 29.15 40.86
CA GLY A 302 -4.01 28.27 41.36
C GLY A 302 -5.29 28.26 40.51
N PHE A 303 -5.31 28.97 39.37
CA PHE A 303 -6.38 28.92 38.39
C PHE A 303 -6.04 27.92 37.28
N PHE A 304 -6.57 26.70 37.41
CA PHE A 304 -6.13 25.62 36.52
C PHE A 304 -6.71 25.73 35.10
N GLY A 305 -5.89 25.51 34.06
CA GLY A 305 -6.30 25.32 32.67
C GLY A 305 -6.53 26.60 31.87
N GLU A 306 -5.92 27.71 32.27
CA GLU A 306 -6.06 29.03 31.66
C GLU A 306 -5.57 29.07 30.21
N TYR A 307 -6.35 29.73 29.35
CA TYR A 307 -6.01 29.83 27.93
C TYR A 307 -4.82 30.77 27.71
N LYS A 308 -3.72 30.23 27.17
CA LYS A 308 -2.43 30.90 26.89
C LYS A 308 -1.53 31.16 28.10
N GLU A 309 -2.02 30.92 29.32
CA GLU A 309 -1.22 31.05 30.55
C GLU A 309 -0.70 29.67 30.99
N ASP A 310 -1.52 28.63 30.79
CA ASP A 310 -1.17 27.24 31.10
C ASP A 310 -0.74 26.39 29.90
N ASN A 311 0.12 25.41 30.20
CA ASN A 311 0.64 24.43 29.26
C ASN A 311 -0.13 23.10 29.30
N VAL A 312 -1.47 23.19 29.22
CA VAL A 312 -2.34 22.03 28.94
C VAL A 312 -2.05 21.54 27.52
N ASP A 313 -1.86 20.23 27.34
CA ASP A 313 -1.47 19.66 26.04
C ASP A 313 -2.62 18.94 25.30
N PHE A 314 -3.71 18.62 26.01
CA PHE A 314 -4.86 17.85 25.52
C PHE A 314 -4.55 16.47 24.92
N ALA A 315 -3.36 15.94 25.14
CA ALA A 315 -2.97 14.60 24.76
C ALA A 315 -3.30 13.65 25.92
N PRO A 316 -4.34 12.81 25.80
CA PRO A 316 -4.76 11.95 26.90
C PRO A 316 -3.75 10.81 27.13
N GLU A 317 -3.26 10.65 28.35
CA GLU A 317 -2.49 9.47 28.78
C GLU A 317 -3.39 8.26 29.03
N VAL A 318 -4.62 8.54 29.47
CA VAL A 318 -5.65 7.55 29.84
C VAL A 318 -7.04 8.07 29.42
N TYR A 319 -7.98 7.16 29.18
CA TYR A 319 -9.36 7.49 28.85
C TYR A 319 -10.27 7.43 30.09
N VAL A 320 -10.87 8.55 30.44
CA VAL A 320 -11.63 8.71 31.70
C VAL A 320 -13.14 8.74 31.45
N GLY A 321 -13.90 7.98 32.25
CA GLY A 321 -15.35 8.12 32.38
C GLY A 321 -15.79 8.22 33.83
N ARG A 322 -17.04 8.62 34.07
CA ARG A 322 -17.54 8.93 35.41
C ARG A 322 -18.93 8.37 35.71
N ILE A 323 -19.14 7.84 36.91
CA ILE A 323 -20.47 7.54 37.46
C ILE A 323 -20.66 8.39 38.74
N PRO A 324 -21.46 9.48 38.69
CA PRO A 324 -21.73 10.30 39.85
C PRO A 324 -22.45 9.55 40.98
N VAL A 325 -22.09 9.83 42.23
CA VAL A 325 -22.77 9.32 43.43
C VAL A 325 -23.11 10.47 44.37
N TYR A 326 -24.22 11.15 44.09
CA TYR A 326 -24.69 12.26 44.92
C TYR A 326 -25.31 11.78 46.22
N ASN A 327 -25.10 12.54 47.30
CA ASN A 327 -25.72 12.29 48.61
C ASN A 327 -25.53 10.86 49.13
N ASN A 328 -24.42 10.19 48.75
CA ASN A 328 -24.13 8.80 49.08
C ASN A 328 -25.18 7.77 48.57
N ASP A 329 -25.89 8.08 47.48
CA ASP A 329 -26.90 7.20 46.87
C ASP A 329 -26.27 6.01 46.11
N VAL A 330 -25.84 5.00 46.86
CA VAL A 330 -25.23 3.77 46.33
C VAL A 330 -26.23 2.84 45.63
N ASP A 331 -27.53 2.95 45.92
CA ASP A 331 -28.57 2.14 45.26
C ASP A 331 -28.72 2.55 43.78
N THR A 332 -28.65 3.85 43.51
CA THR A 332 -28.61 4.37 42.14
C THR A 332 -27.32 3.95 41.43
N LEU A 333 -26.16 4.01 42.09
CA LEU A 333 -24.90 3.47 41.53
C LEU A 333 -25.07 2.00 41.14
N ASP A 334 -25.58 1.17 42.04
CA ASP A 334 -25.77 -0.27 41.80
C ASP A 334 -26.69 -0.53 40.61
N SER A 335 -27.72 0.31 40.44
CA SER A 335 -28.63 0.26 39.28
C SER A 335 -27.92 0.63 37.97
N ILE A 336 -27.07 1.66 37.98
CA ILE A 336 -26.27 2.07 36.82
C ILE A 336 -25.27 0.98 36.43
N LEU A 337 -24.51 0.44 37.38
CA LEU A 337 -23.55 -0.64 37.13
C LEU A 337 -24.25 -1.88 36.56
N THR A 338 -25.39 -2.26 37.13
CA THR A 338 -26.20 -3.37 36.62
C THR A 338 -26.66 -3.12 35.19
N LYS A 339 -27.09 -1.89 34.86
CA LYS A 339 -27.47 -1.53 33.49
C LYS A 339 -26.30 -1.61 32.52
N ILE A 340 -25.11 -1.13 32.89
CA ILE A 340 -23.90 -1.20 32.05
C ILE A 340 -23.56 -2.66 31.75
N MET A 341 -23.51 -3.53 32.76
CA MET A 341 -23.27 -4.98 32.58
C MET A 341 -24.33 -5.60 31.65
N ASN A 342 -25.61 -5.33 31.91
CA ASN A 342 -26.72 -5.83 31.09
C ASN A 342 -26.67 -5.33 29.64
N TYR A 343 -26.23 -4.09 29.42
CA TYR A 343 -26.09 -3.54 28.08
C TYR A 343 -24.97 -4.26 27.34
N ARG A 344 -23.81 -4.46 27.98
CA ARG A 344 -22.64 -5.06 27.33
C ARG A 344 -22.80 -6.56 27.01
N ASP A 345 -23.69 -7.27 27.71
CA ASP A 345 -23.96 -8.70 27.42
C ASP A 345 -25.05 -8.98 26.38
N ARG A 346 -25.91 -7.99 26.06
CA ARG A 346 -26.98 -8.15 25.06
C ARG A 346 -26.41 -8.27 23.64
N TYR A 347 -27.02 -9.12 22.81
CA TYR A 347 -26.54 -9.49 21.48
C TYR A 347 -26.58 -8.36 20.44
N SER A 348 -25.56 -8.33 19.57
CA SER A 348 -25.59 -7.67 18.26
C SER A 348 -26.70 -8.32 17.41
N GLY A 349 -27.66 -7.53 16.94
CA GLY A 349 -28.83 -8.02 16.18
C GLY A 349 -30.18 -7.48 16.66
N GLU A 350 -30.23 -6.83 17.83
CA GLU A 350 -31.41 -6.05 18.24
C GLU A 350 -31.45 -4.73 17.43
N ASP A 351 -32.40 -4.62 16.50
CA ASP A 351 -32.61 -3.50 15.56
C ASP A 351 -32.42 -2.11 16.19
N TRP A 352 -32.83 -1.91 17.44
CA TRP A 352 -32.75 -0.61 18.11
C TRP A 352 -31.33 -0.05 18.31
N ARG A 353 -30.28 -0.90 18.38
CA ARG A 353 -28.88 -0.43 18.53
C ARG A 353 -28.35 0.26 17.29
N TYR A 354 -28.81 -0.14 16.11
CA TYR A 354 -28.42 0.45 14.83
C TYR A 354 -29.38 1.58 14.45
N ARG A 355 -29.79 2.39 15.43
CA ARG A 355 -30.68 3.53 15.23
C ARG A 355 -30.08 4.76 15.89
N ILE A 356 -30.08 5.87 15.15
CA ILE A 356 -29.76 7.20 15.69
C ILE A 356 -30.98 8.12 15.70
N LEU A 357 -31.23 8.78 16.83
CA LEU A 357 -32.24 9.83 16.99
C LEU A 357 -31.56 11.20 16.99
N MET A 358 -32.03 12.12 16.15
CA MET A 358 -31.44 13.46 15.99
C MET A 358 -32.47 14.58 16.18
N PRO A 359 -32.67 15.08 17.41
CA PRO A 359 -33.38 16.32 17.68
C PRO A 359 -32.52 17.56 17.33
N VAL A 360 -32.99 18.40 16.40
CA VAL A 360 -32.25 19.57 15.90
C VAL A 360 -33.08 20.84 16.09
N ALA A 361 -32.71 21.64 17.10
CA ALA A 361 -33.34 22.91 17.41
C ALA A 361 -32.65 24.09 16.71
N ILE A 362 -33.38 25.20 16.56
CA ILE A 362 -32.79 26.50 16.22
C ILE A 362 -32.03 27.01 17.45
N THR A 363 -30.78 27.40 17.25
CA THR A 363 -29.92 27.98 18.29
C THR A 363 -30.02 29.50 18.29
N ASN A 364 -29.99 30.12 17.11
CA ASN A 364 -30.30 31.54 16.97
C ASN A 364 -30.92 31.85 15.60
N TYR A 365 -31.75 32.89 15.56
CA TYR A 365 -32.32 33.44 14.33
C TYR A 365 -31.37 34.43 13.65
N ARG A 366 -31.68 34.76 12.39
CA ARG A 366 -30.90 35.74 11.63
C ARG A 366 -31.10 37.13 12.26
N ASN A 367 -29.99 37.82 12.53
CA ASN A 367 -30.00 39.17 13.09
C ASN A 367 -30.76 39.30 14.43
N GLU A 368 -30.89 38.20 15.17
CA GLU A 368 -31.56 38.20 16.47
C GLU A 368 -30.89 39.22 17.41
N ASP A 369 -31.68 40.00 18.15
CA ASP A 369 -31.23 41.12 18.99
C ASP A 369 -30.31 42.13 18.28
N ASN A 370 -30.51 42.37 16.97
CA ASN A 370 -29.66 43.22 16.15
C ASN A 370 -28.16 42.81 16.12
N SER A 371 -27.87 41.54 16.42
CA SER A 371 -26.51 40.98 16.51
C SER A 371 -25.75 40.92 15.18
N LYS A 372 -26.45 41.04 14.04
CA LYS A 372 -25.93 40.74 12.69
C LYS A 372 -25.48 39.29 12.48
N CYS A 373 -25.73 38.40 13.45
CA CYS A 373 -25.37 36.99 13.31
C CYS A 373 -26.18 36.29 12.21
N LYS A 374 -25.51 35.35 11.53
CA LYS A 374 -26.18 34.43 10.60
C LYS A 374 -27.07 33.49 11.44
N ARG A 375 -28.20 33.06 10.85
CA ARG A 375 -29.08 32.05 11.44
C ARG A 375 -28.32 30.74 11.65
N THR A 376 -28.59 30.08 12.76
CA THR A 376 -27.89 28.87 13.18
C THR A 376 -28.92 27.82 13.61
N ASP A 377 -29.20 26.84 12.76
CA ASP A 377 -30.34 25.93 12.95
C ASP A 377 -30.04 24.44 12.71
N GLY A 378 -28.76 24.10 12.47
CA GLY A 378 -28.31 22.71 12.36
C GLY A 378 -28.84 21.98 11.13
N LEU A 379 -29.39 22.68 10.13
CA LEU A 379 -30.06 22.13 8.94
C LEU A 379 -29.27 21.01 8.23
N TYR A 380 -27.94 21.08 8.22
CA TYR A 380 -27.08 20.16 7.48
C TYR A 380 -26.35 19.15 8.36
N LEU A 381 -26.44 19.26 9.68
CA LEU A 381 -25.79 18.32 10.60
C LEU A 381 -26.24 16.87 10.32
N PRO A 382 -27.54 16.57 10.13
CA PRO A 382 -27.97 15.21 9.80
C PRO A 382 -27.39 14.66 8.50
N THR A 383 -27.16 15.47 7.47
CA THR A 383 -26.49 15.04 6.24
C THR A 383 -25.09 14.51 6.52
N TYR A 384 -24.26 15.29 7.22
CA TYR A 384 -22.91 14.87 7.54
C TYR A 384 -22.86 13.64 8.45
N VAL A 385 -23.80 13.52 9.40
CA VAL A 385 -23.87 12.34 10.26
C VAL A 385 -24.31 11.11 9.47
N ILE A 386 -25.40 11.20 8.72
CA ILE A 386 -25.98 10.04 8.02
C ILE A 386 -25.07 9.55 6.90
N GLU A 387 -24.51 10.46 6.10
CA GLU A 387 -23.69 10.08 4.93
C GLU A 387 -22.27 9.67 5.30
N ASN A 388 -21.67 10.28 6.34
CA ASN A 388 -20.25 10.04 6.66
C ASN A 388 -20.02 9.13 7.88
N ILE A 389 -21.02 8.91 8.75
CA ILE A 389 -20.86 8.14 9.99
C ILE A 389 -21.57 6.79 9.96
N LEU A 390 -22.75 6.67 9.33
CA LEU A 390 -23.62 5.51 9.48
C LEU A 390 -23.34 4.42 8.42
N PRO A 391 -22.71 3.28 8.77
CA PRO A 391 -22.63 2.16 7.85
C PRO A 391 -23.97 1.41 7.75
N SER A 392 -24.16 0.59 6.72
CA SER A 392 -25.25 -0.41 6.73
C SER A 392 -25.08 -1.33 7.96
N PRO A 393 -26.14 -1.67 8.75
CA PRO A 393 -27.57 -1.48 8.51
C PRO A 393 -28.21 -0.33 9.33
N TRP A 394 -27.50 0.75 9.60
CA TRP A 394 -28.00 1.82 10.47
C TRP A 394 -29.23 2.57 9.91
N ASN A 395 -30.20 2.82 10.78
CA ASN A 395 -31.37 3.66 10.53
C ASN A 395 -31.27 4.99 11.29
N HIS A 396 -31.96 6.02 10.81
CA HIS A 396 -31.95 7.35 11.41
C HIS A 396 -33.37 7.89 11.60
N PHE A 397 -33.54 8.79 12.57
CA PHE A 397 -34.77 9.53 12.78
C PHE A 397 -34.46 10.98 13.18
N VAL A 398 -34.83 11.94 12.34
CA VAL A 398 -34.50 13.36 12.50
C VAL A 398 -35.74 14.20 12.82
N LEU A 399 -35.64 15.03 13.86
CA LEU A 399 -36.66 16.00 14.24
C LEU A 399 -36.11 17.42 14.13
N TYR A 400 -36.79 18.29 13.37
CA TYR A 400 -36.40 19.70 13.24
C TYR A 400 -37.40 20.64 13.91
N GLU A 401 -36.95 21.82 14.35
CA GLU A 401 -37.84 22.89 14.82
C GLU A 401 -38.76 23.39 13.69
N ARG A 402 -40.08 23.31 13.92
CA ARG A 402 -41.12 23.56 12.90
C ARG A 402 -42.23 24.51 13.37
N ALA A 403 -42.07 25.09 14.55
CA ALA A 403 -42.97 26.08 15.13
C ALA A 403 -42.39 27.50 15.00
N GLY A 404 -43.24 28.50 15.25
CA GLY A 404 -42.87 29.91 15.22
C GLY A 404 -42.97 30.54 13.83
N LEU A 405 -42.47 31.78 13.74
CA LEU A 405 -42.57 32.64 12.57
C LEU A 405 -41.51 32.32 11.49
N ASP A 406 -40.34 31.80 11.88
CA ASP A 406 -39.25 31.43 10.96
C ASP A 406 -38.71 29.99 11.20
N PRO A 407 -39.54 28.94 11.02
CA PRO A 407 -39.14 27.56 11.32
C PRO A 407 -38.03 27.02 10.41
N VAL A 408 -37.46 25.85 10.74
CA VAL A 408 -36.55 25.12 9.81
C VAL A 408 -37.29 24.77 8.51
N PRO A 409 -36.71 24.97 7.32
CA PRO A 409 -37.41 24.77 6.04
C PRO A 409 -37.97 23.36 5.81
N VAL A 410 -39.02 23.25 4.96
CA VAL A 410 -39.67 21.96 4.63
C VAL A 410 -38.77 20.99 3.87
N TYR A 411 -37.76 21.52 3.18
CA TYR A 411 -36.79 20.76 2.41
C TYR A 411 -35.59 20.30 3.25
N ALA A 412 -35.69 20.37 4.58
CA ALA A 412 -34.64 19.90 5.47
C ALA A 412 -34.32 18.42 5.20
N PRO A 413 -33.03 18.06 5.07
CA PRO A 413 -32.62 16.71 4.71
C PRO A 413 -33.03 15.74 5.81
N TYR A 414 -33.52 14.56 5.40
CA TYR A 414 -33.93 13.47 6.28
C TYR A 414 -35.04 13.81 7.30
N TYR A 415 -35.82 14.88 7.08
CA TYR A 415 -36.89 15.29 7.99
C TYR A 415 -37.93 14.16 8.20
N ASN A 416 -38.12 13.72 9.46
CA ASN A 416 -39.17 12.76 9.82
C ASN A 416 -40.34 13.41 10.57
N LYS A 417 -40.07 14.27 11.57
CA LYS A 417 -41.10 14.87 12.45
C LYS A 417 -40.70 16.27 12.92
N SER A 418 -41.68 17.03 13.42
CA SER A 418 -41.43 18.28 14.12
C SER A 418 -40.84 18.04 15.52
N LEU A 419 -39.89 18.88 15.92
CA LEU A 419 -39.27 18.85 17.24
C LEU A 419 -40.27 19.33 18.29
N THR A 420 -40.81 18.39 19.06
CA THR A 420 -41.67 18.66 20.22
C THR A 420 -41.34 17.68 21.32
N LYS A 421 -41.61 18.06 22.58
CA LYS A 421 -41.43 17.17 23.73
C LYS A 421 -42.10 15.81 23.56
N TYR A 422 -43.35 15.81 23.09
CA TYR A 422 -44.09 14.59 22.80
C TYR A 422 -43.40 13.72 21.76
N ASN A 423 -43.00 14.29 20.61
CA ASN A 423 -42.39 13.50 19.55
C ASN A 423 -41.04 12.91 19.97
N VAL A 424 -40.22 13.65 20.72
CA VAL A 424 -38.92 13.16 21.21
C VAL A 424 -39.11 11.99 22.17
N ILE A 425 -39.96 12.12 23.19
CA ILE A 425 -40.20 11.05 24.18
C ILE A 425 -40.85 9.83 23.52
N ASN A 426 -41.86 10.05 22.68
CA ASN A 426 -42.56 8.96 22.00
C ASN A 426 -41.63 8.20 21.05
N GLU A 427 -40.71 8.89 20.39
CA GLU A 427 -39.74 8.23 19.52
C GLU A 427 -38.66 7.51 20.33
N TRP A 428 -37.98 8.21 21.24
CA TRP A 428 -36.88 7.65 22.02
C TRP A 428 -37.29 6.44 22.86
N SER A 429 -38.52 6.42 23.41
CA SER A 429 -39.03 5.26 24.18
C SER A 429 -39.07 3.94 23.39
N LYS A 430 -38.97 3.97 22.06
CA LYS A 430 -38.86 2.77 21.21
C LYS A 430 -37.49 2.07 21.31
N GLY A 431 -36.46 2.77 21.78
CA GLY A 431 -35.08 2.31 21.87
C GLY A 431 -34.21 2.78 20.71
N TYR A 432 -33.03 3.30 21.05
CA TYR A 432 -32.02 3.86 20.14
C TYR A 432 -30.62 3.52 20.66
N GLY A 433 -29.69 3.20 19.77
CA GLY A 433 -28.28 3.00 20.14
C GLY A 433 -27.55 4.31 20.30
N ALA A 434 -27.93 5.34 19.53
CA ALA A 434 -27.37 6.67 19.58
C ALA A 434 -28.46 7.76 19.65
N VAL A 435 -28.25 8.79 20.46
CA VAL A 435 -29.04 10.04 20.43
C VAL A 435 -28.11 11.23 20.39
N PHE A 436 -28.20 12.02 19.33
CA PHE A 436 -27.36 13.21 19.12
C PHE A 436 -28.26 14.41 18.84
N TRP A 437 -28.33 15.35 19.78
CA TRP A 437 -29.12 16.56 19.56
C TRP A 437 -28.26 17.81 19.52
N ARG A 438 -28.85 18.85 18.95
CA ARG A 438 -28.36 20.23 18.95
C ARG A 438 -29.44 21.14 19.50
N ALA A 439 -29.15 21.81 20.61
CA ALA A 439 -30.10 22.71 21.26
C ALA A 439 -29.46 23.62 22.31
N HIS A 440 -30.23 24.60 22.78
CA HIS A 440 -29.93 25.21 24.08
C HIS A 440 -30.33 24.26 25.20
N GLY A 441 -29.78 24.47 26.38
CA GLY A 441 -30.16 23.68 27.55
C GLY A 441 -29.58 24.27 28.80
N ASN A 442 -30.15 23.88 29.93
CA ASN A 442 -29.66 24.22 31.24
C ASN A 442 -29.52 22.92 32.06
N LYS A 443 -29.25 23.03 33.37
CA LYS A 443 -29.14 21.85 34.23
C LYS A 443 -30.41 20.98 34.31
N GLU A 444 -31.59 21.49 33.99
CA GLU A 444 -32.85 20.74 34.07
C GLU A 444 -33.29 20.09 32.75
N GLY A 445 -32.76 20.53 31.60
CA GLY A 445 -33.21 20.02 30.31
C GLY A 445 -32.63 20.71 29.08
N ALA A 446 -32.98 20.17 27.92
CA ALA A 446 -32.72 20.75 26.62
C ALA A 446 -34.00 21.36 26.02
N TYR A 447 -33.88 22.56 25.47
CA TYR A 447 -35.01 23.35 25.00
C TYR A 447 -34.75 23.93 23.61
N ARG A 448 -35.84 24.20 22.91
CA ARG A 448 -35.83 24.73 21.55
C ARG A 448 -36.15 26.23 21.59
N LYS A 449 -35.49 27.03 20.75
CA LYS A 449 -35.80 28.46 20.60
C LYS A 449 -36.85 28.64 19.51
N VAL A 450 -37.95 29.31 19.83
CA VAL A 450 -39.08 29.54 18.92
C VAL A 450 -39.43 31.02 18.90
N TRP A 451 -39.33 31.66 17.74
CA TRP A 451 -39.81 33.02 17.53
C TRP A 451 -41.34 33.03 17.42
N VAL A 452 -42.05 33.51 18.45
CA VAL A 452 -43.51 33.32 18.58
C VAL A 452 -44.35 34.55 18.29
N ASN A 453 -43.77 35.74 18.37
CA ASN A 453 -44.42 37.01 18.08
C ASN A 453 -43.43 37.95 17.38
N ASP A 454 -43.92 38.92 16.62
CA ASP A 454 -43.12 39.97 15.97
C ASP A 454 -43.84 41.28 16.26
N ASP A 455 -43.16 42.25 16.86
CA ASP A 455 -43.71 43.57 17.19
C ASP A 455 -43.95 44.46 15.95
N GLY A 456 -43.49 43.99 14.79
CA GLY A 456 -43.72 44.55 13.46
C GLY A 456 -42.47 45.12 12.81
N ASP A 457 -41.29 45.00 13.43
CA ASP A 457 -40.01 45.42 12.85
C ASP A 457 -39.31 44.31 12.03
N GLY A 458 -39.78 43.06 12.14
CA GLY A 458 -39.26 41.90 11.41
C GLY A 458 -37.88 41.43 11.88
N ILE A 459 -37.44 41.87 13.04
CA ILE A 459 -36.23 41.44 13.73
C ILE A 459 -36.66 40.50 14.86
N PRO A 460 -35.98 39.38 15.10
CA PRO A 460 -36.31 38.53 16.25
C PRO A 460 -35.63 39.04 17.53
N GLU A 461 -36.38 39.45 18.54
CA GLU A 461 -35.83 39.84 19.85
C GLU A 461 -36.00 38.77 20.93
N SER A 462 -35.13 38.82 21.93
CA SER A 462 -35.17 37.95 23.11
C SER A 462 -36.53 37.94 23.83
N ASP A 463 -37.27 39.04 23.90
CA ASP A 463 -38.60 39.12 24.50
C ASP A 463 -39.74 38.61 23.59
N GLU A 464 -39.42 38.28 22.34
CA GLU A 464 -40.29 37.64 21.37
C GLU A 464 -40.11 36.11 21.27
N MET A 465 -39.15 35.58 22.03
CA MET A 465 -38.80 34.16 22.03
C MET A 465 -39.60 33.37 23.05
N SER A 466 -39.92 32.13 22.67
CA SER A 466 -40.34 31.07 23.57
C SER A 466 -39.25 29.99 23.63
N LEU A 467 -38.91 29.54 24.83
CA LEU A 467 -37.88 28.53 25.08
C LEU A 467 -38.47 27.21 25.63
N PRO A 468 -39.40 26.52 24.94
CA PRO A 468 -40.00 25.31 25.46
C PRO A 468 -39.01 24.14 25.49
N PHE A 469 -38.93 23.45 26.62
CA PHE A 469 -38.21 22.17 26.73
C PHE A 469 -38.76 21.15 25.73
N PHE A 470 -37.87 20.47 25.00
CA PHE A 470 -38.22 19.24 24.28
C PHE A 470 -37.79 17.99 25.03
N PHE A 471 -36.91 18.10 26.02
CA PHE A 471 -36.52 17.00 26.89
C PHE A 471 -35.98 17.52 28.23
N THR A 472 -36.34 16.91 29.34
CA THR A 472 -35.93 17.33 30.71
C THR A 472 -35.48 16.14 31.54
N SER A 473 -34.80 16.40 32.66
CA SER A 473 -34.37 15.37 33.62
C SER A 473 -35.51 14.49 34.12
N GLN A 474 -36.74 15.02 34.20
CA GLN A 474 -37.92 14.25 34.63
C GLN A 474 -38.46 13.34 33.51
N ASP A 475 -38.20 13.67 32.25
CA ASP A 475 -38.72 12.90 31.12
C ASP A 475 -37.97 11.57 30.92
N THR A 476 -36.78 11.43 31.53
CA THR A 476 -36.00 10.18 31.49
C THR A 476 -36.76 9.00 32.09
N ASP A 477 -37.70 9.26 33.01
CA ASP A 477 -38.55 8.24 33.61
C ASP A 477 -39.49 7.55 32.60
N SER A 478 -39.75 8.20 31.46
CA SER A 478 -40.56 7.69 30.36
C SER A 478 -39.75 6.88 29.34
N LEU A 479 -38.42 6.81 29.48
CA LEU A 479 -37.54 6.10 28.55
C LEU A 479 -37.47 4.61 28.86
N ASN A 480 -37.16 3.82 27.83
CA ASN A 480 -36.94 2.39 27.95
C ASN A 480 -35.51 2.12 28.41
N ASP A 481 -35.33 1.95 29.71
CA ASP A 481 -34.01 1.72 30.31
C ASP A 481 -33.43 0.33 30.01
N SER A 482 -34.23 -0.58 29.45
CA SER A 482 -33.73 -1.81 28.84
C SER A 482 -33.20 -1.60 27.42
N ARG A 483 -33.34 -0.42 26.81
CA ARG A 483 -32.78 -0.07 25.50
C ARG A 483 -32.04 1.27 25.58
N PRO A 484 -31.02 1.38 26.44
CA PRO A 484 -30.38 2.66 26.70
C PRO A 484 -29.44 3.05 25.57
N ALA A 485 -29.31 4.35 25.32
CA ALA A 485 -28.49 4.90 24.23
C ALA A 485 -27.11 5.39 24.69
N PHE A 486 -26.17 5.49 23.76
CA PHE A 486 -25.08 6.46 23.85
C PHE A 486 -25.62 7.82 23.45
N THR A 487 -25.31 8.87 24.21
CA THR A 487 -25.87 10.19 23.94
C THR A 487 -24.81 11.28 23.93
N TYR A 488 -24.98 12.26 23.04
CA TYR A 488 -24.21 13.50 23.06
C TYR A 488 -25.17 14.68 23.15
N GLN A 489 -25.01 15.46 24.21
CA GLN A 489 -25.88 16.56 24.57
C GLN A 489 -25.25 17.88 24.13
N CYS A 490 -25.45 18.32 22.89
CA CYS A 490 -24.93 19.61 22.44
C CYS A 490 -25.82 20.74 22.99
N SER A 491 -25.71 20.98 24.30
CA SER A 491 -26.49 21.91 25.11
C SER A 491 -25.74 22.27 26.39
N CYS A 492 -25.87 23.53 26.83
CA CYS A 492 -25.19 24.05 28.00
C CYS A 492 -25.69 23.40 29.31
N LEU A 493 -24.82 23.35 30.32
CA LEU A 493 -25.09 22.94 31.71
C LEU A 493 -25.79 21.57 31.92
N ASN A 494 -25.99 20.75 30.89
CA ASN A 494 -26.72 19.49 31.01
C ASN A 494 -26.01 18.49 31.95
N GLY A 495 -24.69 18.62 32.12
CA GLY A 495 -23.86 17.84 33.03
C GLY A 495 -23.47 18.56 34.33
N TYR A 496 -24.10 19.69 34.68
CA TYR A 496 -23.73 20.55 35.82
C TYR A 496 -23.48 19.76 37.12
N PRO A 497 -22.23 19.60 37.58
CA PRO A 497 -21.86 18.61 38.59
C PRO A 497 -22.39 18.92 40.00
N GLU A 498 -22.63 20.17 40.35
CA GLU A 498 -23.16 20.57 41.66
C GLU A 498 -24.67 20.25 41.79
N TYR A 499 -25.33 19.90 40.68
CA TYR A 499 -26.78 19.65 40.63
C TYR A 499 -27.09 18.16 40.42
N SER A 500 -27.45 17.48 41.50
CA SER A 500 -27.77 16.03 41.52
C SER A 500 -28.97 15.59 40.67
N SER A 501 -29.72 16.53 40.09
CA SER A 501 -30.81 16.26 39.13
C SER A 501 -30.48 16.75 37.72
N ASN A 502 -29.21 16.94 37.41
CA ASN A 502 -28.79 17.35 36.07
C ASN A 502 -29.20 16.32 35.00
N LEU A 503 -29.35 16.78 33.74
CA LEU A 503 -29.85 15.94 32.66
C LEU A 503 -28.93 14.77 32.34
N GLY A 504 -27.61 14.99 32.32
CA GLY A 504 -26.58 13.96 32.11
C GLY A 504 -26.69 12.82 33.09
N TYR A 505 -26.67 13.12 34.39
CA TYR A 505 -26.84 12.11 35.42
C TYR A 505 -28.23 11.46 35.37
N SER A 506 -29.28 12.23 35.06
CA SER A 506 -30.65 11.67 34.94
C SER A 506 -30.79 10.69 33.78
N LEU A 507 -30.10 10.91 32.67
CA LEU A 507 -30.01 9.97 31.56
C LEU A 507 -29.18 8.74 31.92
N LEU A 508 -28.06 8.92 32.64
CA LEU A 508 -27.27 7.78 33.12
C LEU A 508 -28.06 6.92 34.12
N LYS A 509 -28.93 7.51 34.95
CA LYS A 509 -29.90 6.77 35.77
C LYS A 509 -30.87 5.99 34.89
N ARG A 510 -31.50 6.65 33.91
CA ARG A 510 -32.52 6.03 33.04
C ARG A 510 -32.43 6.51 31.58
N GLY A 511 -32.25 5.59 30.64
CA GLY A 511 -32.31 5.85 29.19
C GLY A 511 -30.98 5.98 28.47
N ALA A 512 -29.86 6.14 29.17
CA ALA A 512 -28.51 6.11 28.61
C ALA A 512 -27.60 5.08 29.30
N VAL A 513 -26.68 4.50 28.53
CA VAL A 513 -25.58 3.65 29.03
C VAL A 513 -24.30 4.45 29.22
N ALA A 514 -24.11 5.46 28.36
CA ALA A 514 -23.14 6.52 28.53
C ALA A 514 -23.68 7.82 27.91
N THR A 515 -23.25 8.95 28.44
CA THR A 515 -23.64 10.27 27.95
C THR A 515 -22.49 11.24 28.01
N VAL A 516 -22.37 12.09 27.00
CA VAL A 516 -21.42 13.20 26.95
C VAL A 516 -22.20 14.50 27.08
N SER A 517 -21.93 15.28 28.12
CA SER A 517 -22.66 16.51 28.42
C SER A 517 -21.74 17.60 28.96
N ALA A 518 -22.07 18.86 28.64
CA ALA A 518 -21.34 20.03 29.10
C ALA A 518 -21.57 20.29 30.60
N SER A 519 -20.50 20.47 31.37
CA SER A 519 -20.56 20.87 32.79
C SER A 519 -20.92 22.35 32.97
N ARG A 520 -20.53 23.21 32.03
CA ARG A 520 -20.88 24.65 31.98
C ARG A 520 -21.38 25.07 30.59
N SER A 521 -21.18 26.34 30.25
CA SER A 521 -21.71 27.00 29.05
C SER A 521 -20.97 26.56 27.79
N SER A 522 -21.54 25.67 26.99
CA SER A 522 -20.91 25.26 25.72
C SER A 522 -21.04 26.35 24.64
N TRP A 523 -20.03 26.49 23.78
CA TRP A 523 -19.99 27.51 22.73
C TRP A 523 -20.13 26.91 21.33
N TYR A 524 -20.91 27.57 20.48
CA TYR A 524 -21.12 27.16 19.08
C TYR A 524 -20.73 28.26 18.11
N THR A 525 -20.29 27.85 16.93
CA THR A 525 -20.01 28.74 15.81
C THR A 525 -21.31 29.16 15.12
N THR A 526 -21.50 30.47 14.89
CA THR A 526 -22.73 30.98 14.27
C THR A 526 -22.76 30.76 12.76
N GLY A 527 -23.96 30.51 12.22
CA GLY A 527 -24.21 30.34 10.79
C GLY A 527 -24.31 28.89 10.32
N TYR A 528 -23.88 28.67 9.08
CA TYR A 528 -23.89 27.36 8.43
C TYR A 528 -22.83 26.46 9.08
N TRP A 529 -23.27 25.30 9.59
CA TRP A 529 -22.37 24.31 10.18
C TRP A 529 -21.94 23.27 9.13
N ARG A 530 -20.64 22.97 9.13
CA ARG A 530 -19.98 21.86 8.43
C ARG A 530 -18.81 21.38 9.29
N PRO A 531 -18.27 20.17 9.08
CA PRO A 531 -17.04 19.77 9.73
C PRO A 531 -15.89 20.71 9.34
N THR A 532 -15.28 21.34 10.34
CA THR A 532 -14.18 22.32 10.16
C THR A 532 -12.89 21.89 10.81
N GLY A 533 -12.93 20.96 11.77
CA GLY A 533 -11.78 20.60 12.61
C GLY A 533 -11.54 21.55 13.79
N ASP A 534 -12.42 22.52 14.03
CA ASP A 534 -12.35 23.42 15.19
C ASP A 534 -13.15 22.85 16.38
N ALA A 535 -12.72 23.12 17.62
CA ALA A 535 -13.39 22.66 18.85
C ALA A 535 -14.70 23.42 19.16
N ASP A 536 -15.65 23.31 18.24
CA ASP A 536 -17.06 23.70 18.36
C ASP A 536 -17.87 22.60 19.07
N ASN A 537 -18.92 22.99 19.79
CA ASN A 537 -19.70 22.04 20.58
C ASN A 537 -20.40 20.94 19.74
N VAL A 538 -20.78 21.22 18.49
CA VAL A 538 -21.35 20.23 17.57
C VAL A 538 -20.24 19.39 16.94
N GLU A 539 -19.10 19.99 16.59
CA GLU A 539 -17.96 19.26 16.00
C GLU A 539 -17.43 18.17 16.93
N ILE A 540 -17.31 18.43 18.24
CA ILE A 540 -16.92 17.40 19.21
C ILE A 540 -17.91 16.22 19.17
N GLY A 541 -19.22 16.48 19.13
CA GLY A 541 -20.25 15.44 19.04
C GLY A 541 -20.24 14.68 17.72
N TYR A 542 -19.99 15.38 16.60
CA TYR A 542 -19.82 14.78 15.28
C TYR A 542 -18.62 13.81 15.27
N ARG A 543 -17.46 14.25 15.78
CA ARG A 543 -16.25 13.43 15.88
C ARG A 543 -16.42 12.26 16.85
N TYR A 544 -17.07 12.49 17.99
CA TYR A 544 -17.38 11.44 18.97
C TYR A 544 -18.20 10.32 18.32
N PHE A 545 -19.31 10.63 17.64
CA PHE A 545 -20.11 9.61 16.98
C PHE A 545 -19.43 9.00 15.76
N ARG A 546 -18.61 9.76 15.02
CA ARG A 546 -17.77 9.19 13.94
C ARG A 546 -16.86 8.11 14.49
N ASN A 547 -16.17 8.39 15.60
CA ASN A 547 -15.26 7.46 16.24
C ASN A 547 -16.00 6.27 16.87
N LEU A 548 -17.11 6.51 17.58
CA LEU A 548 -17.91 5.49 18.26
C LEU A 548 -18.61 4.54 17.28
N ILE A 549 -19.22 5.06 16.21
CA ILE A 549 -20.05 4.28 15.27
C ILE A 549 -19.21 3.75 14.11
N ARG A 550 -18.52 4.63 13.38
CA ARG A 550 -17.74 4.23 12.19
C ARG A 550 -16.39 3.65 12.57
N GLY A 551 -15.70 4.31 13.51
CA GLY A 551 -14.44 3.80 14.08
C GLY A 551 -14.63 2.62 15.04
N ARG A 552 -15.88 2.28 15.40
CA ARG A 552 -16.26 1.22 16.37
C ARG A 552 -15.52 1.29 17.71
N MET A 553 -15.10 2.49 18.10
CA MET A 553 -14.31 2.72 19.30
C MET A 553 -15.16 2.58 20.57
N ASN A 554 -14.52 2.40 21.73
CA ASN A 554 -15.22 2.56 23.00
C ASN A 554 -15.51 4.06 23.26
N ALA A 555 -16.45 4.36 24.15
CA ALA A 555 -16.86 5.72 24.42
C ALA A 555 -15.73 6.63 24.93
N GLY A 556 -14.80 6.10 25.73
CA GLY A 556 -13.60 6.81 26.15
C GLY A 556 -12.75 7.18 24.94
N ASP A 557 -12.21 6.18 24.24
CA ASP A 557 -11.36 6.34 23.05
C ASP A 557 -11.99 7.34 22.06
N ALA A 558 -13.29 7.19 21.78
CA ALA A 558 -14.02 8.03 20.85
C ALA A 558 -14.03 9.52 21.24
N LEU A 559 -14.28 9.84 22.52
CA LEU A 559 -14.39 11.22 22.99
C LEU A 559 -13.01 11.89 23.09
N TYR A 560 -12.03 11.20 23.65
CA TYR A 560 -10.70 11.78 23.86
C TYR A 560 -9.95 11.93 22.53
N LYS A 561 -10.05 10.97 21.60
CA LYS A 561 -9.54 11.16 20.23
C LYS A 561 -10.24 12.31 19.51
N ALA A 562 -11.56 12.45 19.69
CA ALA A 562 -12.29 13.58 19.12
C ALA A 562 -11.73 14.91 19.64
N LYS A 563 -11.63 15.09 20.96
CA LYS A 563 -11.12 16.33 21.57
C LYS A 563 -9.65 16.61 21.22
N ASN A 564 -8.79 15.60 21.26
CA ASN A 564 -7.38 15.73 20.90
C ASN A 564 -7.25 16.21 19.44
N SER A 565 -8.03 15.65 18.49
CA SER A 565 -7.92 15.99 17.07
C SER A 565 -8.37 17.40 16.65
N LEU A 566 -9.03 18.14 17.56
CA LEU A 566 -9.66 19.42 17.23
C LEU A 566 -8.78 20.61 17.59
N LEU A 567 -8.91 21.68 16.81
CA LEU A 567 -8.14 22.91 16.97
C LEU A 567 -8.85 23.91 17.89
N SER A 568 -8.07 24.57 18.74
CA SER A 568 -8.57 25.58 19.68
C SER A 568 -7.84 26.90 19.47
N TRP A 569 -8.50 27.84 18.79
CA TRP A 569 -7.95 29.14 18.41
C TRP A 569 -8.25 30.24 19.42
N ASN A 570 -9.12 29.96 20.39
CA ASN A 570 -9.58 30.92 21.38
C ASN A 570 -10.04 30.22 22.66
N ALA A 571 -10.20 31.00 23.72
CA ALA A 571 -10.60 30.52 25.04
C ALA A 571 -11.97 29.79 25.05
N LYS A 572 -12.89 30.07 24.11
CA LYS A 572 -14.20 29.39 24.03
C LYS A 572 -14.06 27.97 23.45
N GLN A 573 -13.27 27.82 22.40
CA GLN A 573 -12.91 26.51 21.83
C GLN A 573 -12.02 25.71 22.77
N TRP A 574 -11.15 26.40 23.52
CA TRP A 574 -10.39 25.82 24.62
C TRP A 574 -11.37 25.24 25.65
N MET A 575 -12.26 26.07 26.20
CA MET A 575 -13.29 25.69 27.18
C MET A 575 -14.19 24.52 26.74
N ASN A 576 -14.63 24.47 25.48
CA ASN A 576 -15.39 23.32 24.96
C ASN A 576 -14.66 21.98 25.13
N LYS A 577 -13.32 21.94 25.08
CA LYS A 577 -12.56 20.70 25.32
C LYS A 577 -12.63 20.25 26.79
N PHE A 578 -12.88 21.15 27.74
CA PHE A 578 -13.05 20.85 29.16
C PHE A 578 -14.49 20.41 29.45
N ASP A 579 -15.47 21.15 28.93
CA ASP A 579 -16.88 21.05 29.30
C ASP A 579 -17.51 19.68 29.05
N PHE A 580 -17.23 19.07 27.89
CA PHE A 580 -17.92 17.86 27.45
C PHE A 580 -17.36 16.60 28.13
N ASN A 581 -17.88 16.23 29.29
CA ASN A 581 -17.38 15.10 30.08
C ASN A 581 -18.15 13.81 29.77
N LEU A 582 -17.47 12.65 29.86
CA LEU A 582 -18.08 11.33 29.67
C LEU A 582 -18.63 10.77 30.98
N TYR A 583 -19.95 10.66 31.07
CA TYR A 583 -20.65 10.00 32.16
C TYR A 583 -21.01 8.57 31.73
N GLY A 584 -20.46 7.57 32.41
CA GLY A 584 -20.56 6.15 32.08
C GLY A 584 -19.19 5.45 32.11
N ASP A 585 -19.18 4.16 31.78
CA ASP A 585 -17.96 3.37 31.66
C ASP A 585 -17.19 3.72 30.37
N PRO A 586 -15.93 4.19 30.43
CA PRO A 586 -15.17 4.58 29.25
C PRO A 586 -14.85 3.41 28.31
N SER A 587 -14.88 2.16 28.81
CA SER A 587 -14.66 0.96 27.99
C SER A 587 -15.92 0.43 27.29
N SER A 588 -17.06 1.10 27.45
CA SER A 588 -18.31 0.66 26.81
C SER A 588 -18.33 1.01 25.32
N SER A 589 -18.72 0.05 24.48
CA SER A 589 -18.94 0.21 23.03
C SER A 589 -20.41 0.07 22.66
N ILE A 590 -20.81 0.69 21.56
CA ILE A 590 -22.14 0.49 20.96
C ILE A 590 -22.33 -0.90 20.35
N TYR A 591 -21.24 -1.47 19.86
CA TYR A 591 -21.19 -2.81 19.29
C TYR A 591 -20.89 -3.86 20.37
N LYS A 592 -21.46 -5.06 20.21
CA LYS A 592 -21.09 -6.18 21.06
C LYS A 592 -19.71 -6.68 20.65
N THR A 593 -18.73 -6.54 21.52
CA THR A 593 -17.41 -7.15 21.38
C THR A 593 -17.37 -8.40 22.25
N SER A 594 -17.92 -9.51 21.77
CA SER A 594 -17.52 -10.82 22.29
C SER A 594 -16.57 -11.41 21.25
N ALA A 595 -15.29 -11.49 21.62
CA ALA A 595 -14.32 -12.20 20.82
C ALA A 595 -14.76 -13.66 20.68
N ILE A 596 -14.59 -14.22 19.49
CA ILE A 596 -14.75 -15.64 19.23
C ILE A 596 -13.37 -16.28 19.41
N TYR A 597 -13.25 -17.26 20.29
CA TYR A 597 -12.01 -17.99 20.51
C TYR A 597 -12.01 -19.28 19.71
N VAL A 598 -10.94 -19.53 18.97
CA VAL A 598 -10.74 -20.76 18.19
C VAL A 598 -9.61 -21.56 18.85
N PRO A 599 -9.82 -22.82 19.25
CA PRO A 599 -10.96 -23.67 18.90
C PRO A 599 -12.14 -23.67 19.90
N ASP A 600 -12.11 -22.83 20.95
CA ASP A 600 -13.02 -22.91 22.09
C ASP A 600 -14.52 -22.77 21.72
N ASP A 601 -14.86 -21.73 20.95
CA ASP A 601 -16.22 -21.44 20.50
C ASP A 601 -16.56 -22.14 19.18
N TYR A 602 -15.56 -22.26 18.29
CA TYR A 602 -15.67 -22.97 17.02
C TYR A 602 -14.40 -23.74 16.75
N ALA A 603 -14.52 -25.00 16.36
CA ALA A 603 -13.38 -25.88 16.10
C ALA A 603 -12.48 -25.45 14.92
N LYS A 604 -12.91 -24.47 14.11
CA LYS A 604 -12.27 -24.02 12.88
C LYS A 604 -12.30 -22.50 12.78
N ILE A 605 -11.24 -21.91 12.22
CA ILE A 605 -11.17 -20.46 11.99
C ILE A 605 -12.23 -20.03 10.98
N GLN A 606 -12.42 -20.79 9.89
CA GLN A 606 -13.47 -20.45 8.92
C GLN A 606 -14.87 -20.43 9.54
N TRP A 607 -15.17 -21.38 10.44
CA TRP A 607 -16.46 -21.40 11.12
C TRP A 607 -16.65 -20.19 12.04
N ALA A 608 -15.58 -19.75 12.70
CA ALA A 608 -15.60 -18.50 13.45
C ALA A 608 -15.87 -17.30 12.52
N VAL A 609 -15.21 -17.22 11.36
CA VAL A 609 -15.45 -16.17 10.35
C VAL A 609 -16.91 -16.16 9.87
N ASP A 610 -17.46 -17.33 9.55
CA ASP A 610 -18.83 -17.48 9.07
C ASP A 610 -19.85 -16.99 10.11
N ASN A 611 -19.58 -17.21 11.40
CA ASN A 611 -20.48 -16.86 12.51
C ASN A 611 -20.19 -15.50 13.15
N ALA A 612 -19.02 -14.91 12.91
CA ALA A 612 -18.67 -13.60 13.42
C ALA A 612 -19.62 -12.53 12.88
N SER A 613 -19.98 -11.59 13.75
CA SER A 613 -20.61 -10.34 13.31
C SER A 613 -19.60 -9.52 12.54
N ASP A 614 -20.06 -8.71 11.58
CA ASP A 614 -19.22 -7.70 10.97
C ASP A 614 -18.63 -6.74 12.05
N GLY A 615 -17.34 -6.44 11.97
CA GLY A 615 -16.49 -5.81 12.99
C GLY A 615 -16.06 -6.70 14.16
N GLY A 616 -16.38 -7.99 14.13
CA GLY A 616 -16.05 -8.94 15.19
C GLY A 616 -14.55 -9.23 15.32
N THR A 617 -14.15 -9.69 16.50
CA THR A 617 -12.78 -10.18 16.76
C THR A 617 -12.78 -11.69 16.89
N ILE A 618 -11.86 -12.35 16.19
CA ILE A 618 -11.56 -13.78 16.31
C ILE A 618 -10.16 -13.91 16.89
N ILE A 619 -10.05 -14.56 18.04
CA ILE A 619 -8.78 -14.86 18.71
C ILE A 619 -8.46 -16.33 18.49
N VAL A 620 -7.34 -16.61 17.84
CA VAL A 620 -6.91 -17.97 17.53
C VAL A 620 -5.86 -18.41 18.56
N ARG A 621 -6.19 -19.44 19.34
CA ARG A 621 -5.30 -20.04 20.35
C ARG A 621 -4.07 -20.66 19.68
N ASP A 622 -3.03 -20.87 20.47
CA ASP A 622 -1.79 -21.50 20.03
C ASP A 622 -2.04 -22.89 19.42
N GLY A 623 -1.34 -23.19 18.34
CA GLY A 623 -1.49 -24.44 17.61
C GLY A 623 -1.18 -24.33 16.12
N THR A 624 -1.40 -25.44 15.41
CA THR A 624 -1.30 -25.49 13.95
C THR A 624 -2.67 -25.78 13.35
N TYR A 625 -3.13 -24.88 12.50
CA TYR A 625 -4.43 -24.95 11.82
C TYR A 625 -4.20 -25.23 10.35
N TYR A 626 -4.85 -26.25 9.82
CA TYR A 626 -4.79 -26.63 8.40
C TYR A 626 -6.08 -26.18 7.73
N GLU A 627 -6.12 -24.94 7.27
CA GLU A 627 -7.33 -24.28 6.79
C GLU A 627 -7.01 -23.26 5.69
N ASN A 628 -8.00 -23.04 4.82
CA ASN A 628 -8.04 -21.94 3.86
C ASN A 628 -9.18 -21.02 4.27
N ILE A 629 -8.87 -19.75 4.55
CA ILE A 629 -9.77 -18.85 5.25
C ILE A 629 -10.21 -17.72 4.31
N ILE A 630 -11.49 -17.70 3.98
CA ILE A 630 -12.11 -16.64 3.17
C ILE A 630 -12.77 -15.64 4.12
N VAL A 631 -12.29 -14.40 4.09
CA VAL A 631 -12.76 -13.31 4.96
C VAL A 631 -13.56 -12.32 4.13
N ASN A 632 -14.89 -12.36 4.30
CA ASN A 632 -15.87 -11.60 3.53
C ASN A 632 -16.66 -10.58 4.39
N LYS A 633 -16.13 -10.25 5.57
CA LYS A 633 -16.66 -9.25 6.51
C LYS A 633 -15.47 -8.50 7.11
N GLN A 634 -15.69 -7.27 7.57
CA GLN A 634 -14.66 -6.51 8.28
C GLN A 634 -14.38 -7.21 9.62
N LEU A 635 -13.30 -7.98 9.74
CA LEU A 635 -12.99 -8.74 10.97
C LEU A 635 -11.58 -8.44 11.46
N THR A 636 -11.38 -8.55 12.78
CA THR A 636 -10.04 -8.68 13.36
C THR A 636 -9.79 -10.15 13.65
N ILE A 637 -8.84 -10.77 12.96
CA ILE A 637 -8.41 -12.15 13.19
C ILE A 637 -6.98 -12.09 13.68
N LYS A 638 -6.76 -12.50 14.94
CA LYS A 638 -5.43 -12.43 15.56
C LYS A 638 -5.07 -13.69 16.32
N SER A 639 -3.78 -14.01 16.37
CA SER A 639 -3.27 -15.00 17.31
C SER A 639 -3.35 -14.49 18.74
N GLU A 640 -3.58 -15.39 19.70
CA GLU A 640 -3.50 -15.10 21.12
C GLU A 640 -2.08 -14.70 21.57
N ASN A 641 -1.07 -15.51 21.26
CA ASN A 641 0.31 -15.33 21.73
C ASN A 641 1.31 -15.06 20.59
N GLY A 642 0.83 -14.49 19.48
CA GLY A 642 1.63 -14.06 18.33
C GLY A 642 2.19 -15.20 17.46
N TYR A 643 2.93 -14.80 16.42
CA TYR A 643 3.26 -15.68 15.30
C TYR A 643 4.11 -16.90 15.69
N ALA A 644 4.87 -16.81 16.79
CA ALA A 644 5.71 -17.91 17.26
C ALA A 644 4.90 -19.14 17.70
N ASN A 645 3.63 -18.96 18.09
CA ASN A 645 2.82 -20.01 18.71
C ASN A 645 1.59 -20.42 17.88
N CYS A 646 1.23 -19.66 16.85
CA CYS A 646 0.07 -19.94 16.00
C CYS A 646 0.47 -20.03 14.53
N ILE A 647 0.35 -21.23 13.96
CA ILE A 647 0.68 -21.54 12.56
C ILE A 647 -0.61 -21.80 11.80
N ILE A 648 -0.80 -21.13 10.67
CA ILE A 648 -1.87 -21.43 9.72
C ILE A 648 -1.25 -21.96 8.44
N ASN A 649 -1.66 -23.15 8.03
CA ASN A 649 -1.14 -23.87 6.88
C ASN A 649 -2.22 -24.08 5.81
N GLY A 650 -2.00 -23.56 4.60
CA GLY A 650 -2.95 -23.61 3.49
C GLY A 650 -3.01 -24.95 2.74
N THR A 651 -2.12 -25.90 3.03
CA THR A 651 -2.06 -27.23 2.38
C THR A 651 -2.04 -27.21 0.85
N GLY A 652 -1.42 -26.18 0.26
CA GLY A 652 -1.31 -25.96 -1.19
C GLY A 652 -2.38 -25.03 -1.80
N SER A 653 -3.19 -24.37 -0.98
CA SER A 653 -4.16 -23.34 -1.39
C SER A 653 -3.93 -22.03 -0.62
N ASN A 654 -4.57 -20.93 -1.03
CA ASN A 654 -4.45 -19.64 -0.35
C ASN A 654 -4.77 -19.77 1.15
N VAL A 655 -3.86 -19.32 2.04
CA VAL A 655 -4.11 -19.41 3.48
C VAL A 655 -5.20 -18.44 3.91
N PHE A 656 -5.07 -17.16 3.53
CA PHE A 656 -6.13 -16.15 3.65
C PHE A 656 -6.52 -15.58 2.29
N VAL A 657 -7.82 -15.41 2.06
CA VAL A 657 -8.37 -14.63 0.95
C VAL A 657 -9.24 -13.51 1.53
N LEU A 658 -8.81 -12.27 1.33
CA LEU A 658 -9.48 -11.08 1.85
C LEU A 658 -10.34 -10.46 0.74
N ILE A 659 -11.65 -10.35 0.99
CA ILE A 659 -12.66 -9.90 0.01
C ILE A 659 -13.45 -8.67 0.53
N ALA A 660 -13.49 -8.44 1.84
CA ALA A 660 -14.13 -7.26 2.43
C ALA A 660 -13.10 -6.23 2.89
N ASP A 661 -13.50 -4.97 3.00
CA ASP A 661 -12.58 -3.90 3.39
C ASP A 661 -12.33 -3.87 4.90
N GLY A 662 -11.20 -3.30 5.31
CA GLY A 662 -10.90 -3.01 6.72
C GLY A 662 -10.60 -4.24 7.58
N ILE A 663 -10.21 -5.37 6.98
CA ILE A 663 -9.85 -6.59 7.71
C ILE A 663 -8.51 -6.41 8.41
N ARG A 664 -8.37 -6.98 9.61
CA ARG A 664 -7.11 -7.01 10.36
C ARG A 664 -6.62 -8.44 10.55
N ILE A 665 -5.42 -8.75 10.06
CA ILE A 665 -4.77 -10.06 10.21
C ILE A 665 -3.46 -9.89 11.00
N GLU A 666 -3.39 -10.51 12.18
CA GLU A 666 -2.31 -10.23 13.12
C GLU A 666 -1.70 -11.47 13.79
N GLY A 667 -0.36 -11.56 13.77
CA GLY A 667 0.36 -12.46 14.67
C GLY A 667 0.37 -13.92 14.24
N PHE A 668 0.38 -14.26 12.96
CA PHE A 668 0.42 -15.65 12.49
C PHE A 668 1.76 -16.04 11.86
N THR A 669 2.20 -17.28 12.07
CA THR A 669 3.08 -17.92 11.10
C THR A 669 2.21 -18.47 9.96
N ILE A 670 2.43 -18.00 8.74
CA ILE A 670 1.64 -18.35 7.55
C ILE A 670 2.53 -19.17 6.62
N THR A 671 2.07 -20.34 6.20
CA THR A 671 2.89 -21.27 5.40
C THR A 671 2.06 -22.26 4.59
N GLY A 672 2.70 -22.99 3.67
CA GLY A 672 2.09 -24.06 2.91
C GLY A 672 0.94 -23.58 2.03
N GLY A 673 0.91 -22.29 1.68
CA GLY A 673 -0.06 -21.74 0.75
C GLY A 673 0.39 -21.82 -0.70
N CYS A 674 -0.51 -21.51 -1.63
CA CYS A 674 -0.09 -20.96 -2.94
C CYS A 674 -0.03 -19.43 -2.92
N ASN A 675 -0.77 -18.81 -1.99
CA ASN A 675 -0.50 -17.49 -1.45
C ASN A 675 -0.63 -17.53 0.07
N GLY A 676 0.20 -16.76 0.77
CA GLY A 676 0.05 -16.57 2.21
C GLY A 676 -1.20 -15.74 2.52
N ILE A 677 -1.26 -14.53 2.00
CA ILE A 677 -2.47 -13.69 2.05
C ILE A 677 -2.73 -13.14 0.64
N TYR A 678 -3.92 -13.44 0.10
CA TYR A 678 -4.38 -12.89 -1.16
C TYR A 678 -5.38 -11.75 -0.92
N LEU A 679 -4.97 -10.52 -1.27
CA LEU A 679 -5.81 -9.32 -1.26
C LEU A 679 -6.54 -9.21 -2.60
N TRP A 680 -7.85 -9.50 -2.61
CA TRP A 680 -8.63 -9.52 -3.85
C TRP A 680 -9.69 -8.42 -3.85
N GLY A 681 -9.31 -7.23 -4.35
CA GLY A 681 -10.20 -6.07 -4.40
C GLY A 681 -10.71 -5.62 -3.02
N SER A 682 -9.90 -5.87 -1.98
CA SER A 682 -10.23 -5.62 -0.58
C SER A 682 -9.38 -4.46 -0.09
N ASP A 683 -9.99 -3.36 0.31
CA ASP A 683 -9.30 -2.10 0.60
C ASP A 683 -9.16 -1.87 2.12
N GLU A 684 -8.31 -0.91 2.51
CA GLU A 684 -8.18 -0.41 3.90
C GLU A 684 -7.80 -1.49 4.93
N ASN A 685 -7.16 -2.59 4.53
CA ASN A 685 -6.79 -3.68 5.44
C ASN A 685 -5.55 -3.35 6.28
N ARG A 686 -5.43 -4.02 7.44
CA ARG A 686 -4.21 -3.99 8.26
C ARG A 686 -3.64 -5.38 8.45
N ILE A 687 -2.43 -5.62 7.93
CA ILE A 687 -1.75 -6.91 8.03
C ILE A 687 -0.44 -6.68 8.79
N ARG A 688 -0.30 -7.27 9.99
CA ARG A 688 0.89 -7.01 10.81
C ARG A 688 1.39 -8.16 11.66
N ASN A 689 2.68 -8.12 12.00
CA ASN A 689 3.32 -9.09 12.89
C ASN A 689 3.14 -10.54 12.40
N ASN A 690 3.09 -10.76 11.09
CA ASN A 690 3.01 -12.10 10.51
C ASN A 690 4.38 -12.56 10.01
N LYS A 691 4.62 -13.86 10.12
CA LYS A 691 5.80 -14.53 9.62
C LYS A 691 5.42 -15.50 8.50
N PHE A 692 5.77 -15.16 7.28
CA PHE A 692 5.60 -16.02 6.11
C PHE A 692 6.80 -16.95 5.96
N ILE A 693 6.52 -18.24 5.74
CA ILE A 693 7.52 -19.27 5.47
C ILE A 693 7.17 -19.91 4.14
N ASN A 694 8.01 -19.68 3.13
CA ASN A 694 7.80 -20.11 1.74
C ASN A 694 6.48 -19.61 1.13
N ASP A 695 6.05 -18.41 1.53
CA ASP A 695 4.79 -17.75 1.15
C ASP A 695 4.96 -16.23 1.25
N GLY A 696 3.96 -15.46 0.85
CA GLY A 696 3.96 -13.99 0.96
C GLY A 696 2.57 -13.37 0.94
N ILE A 697 2.50 -12.18 0.38
CA ILE A 697 1.26 -11.47 0.08
C ILE A 697 1.17 -11.28 -1.44
N PHE A 698 -0.03 -11.46 -2.00
CA PHE A 698 -0.31 -11.11 -3.39
C PHE A 698 -1.45 -10.09 -3.46
N VAL A 699 -1.29 -9.03 -4.25
CA VAL A 699 -2.17 -7.85 -4.23
C VAL A 699 -2.84 -7.64 -5.58
N HIS A 700 -4.17 -7.77 -5.61
CA HIS A 700 -4.94 -7.60 -6.84
C HIS A 700 -5.97 -6.48 -6.69
N TYR A 701 -5.68 -5.34 -7.31
CA TYR A 701 -6.52 -4.12 -7.33
C TYR A 701 -7.04 -3.74 -5.94
N SER A 702 -6.13 -3.64 -4.97
CA SER A 702 -6.43 -3.42 -3.55
C SER A 702 -5.58 -2.26 -3.02
N TYR A 703 -6.24 -1.32 -2.34
CA TYR A 703 -5.70 0.00 -2.01
C TYR A 703 -5.95 0.42 -0.56
N GLY A 704 -5.20 1.41 -0.10
CA GLY A 704 -5.27 1.96 1.25
C GLY A 704 -4.84 0.98 2.34
N ASN A 705 -4.06 -0.05 2.01
CA ASN A 705 -3.69 -1.09 2.96
C ASN A 705 -2.48 -0.66 3.80
N ILE A 706 -2.45 -1.14 5.04
CA ILE A 706 -1.31 -0.96 5.94
C ILE A 706 -0.70 -2.32 6.26
N VAL A 707 0.47 -2.59 5.66
CA VAL A 707 1.21 -3.84 5.85
C VAL A 707 2.52 -3.54 6.56
N GLU A 708 2.60 -3.87 7.86
CA GLU A 708 3.73 -3.49 8.70
C GLU A 708 4.26 -4.66 9.54
N ASP A 709 5.55 -4.63 9.87
CA ASP A 709 6.16 -5.57 10.82
C ASP A 709 5.97 -7.06 10.43
N ASN A 710 5.88 -7.34 9.12
CA ASN A 710 5.79 -8.70 8.59
C ASN A 710 7.16 -9.15 8.05
N THR A 711 7.41 -10.46 8.11
CA THR A 711 8.63 -11.05 7.56
C THR A 711 8.32 -12.19 6.60
N VAL A 712 9.07 -12.27 5.51
CA VAL A 712 9.10 -13.38 4.57
C VAL A 712 10.47 -14.06 4.70
N ASN A 713 10.47 -15.33 5.08
CA ASN A 713 11.70 -16.13 5.25
C ASN A 713 12.76 -15.47 6.16
N GLY A 714 12.29 -14.72 7.17
CA GLY A 714 13.15 -14.04 8.14
C GLY A 714 13.68 -12.67 7.69
N LYS A 715 13.26 -12.17 6.52
CA LYS A 715 13.54 -10.82 6.03
C LYS A 715 12.28 -9.95 6.00
N PRO A 716 12.38 -8.62 6.03
CA PRO A 716 11.20 -7.74 5.92
C PRO A 716 10.40 -8.01 4.64
N LEU A 717 9.07 -8.06 4.77
CA LEU A 717 8.14 -7.85 3.66
C LEU A 717 7.98 -6.35 3.49
N VAL A 718 8.35 -5.82 2.32
CA VAL A 718 8.25 -4.40 2.02
C VAL A 718 7.01 -4.15 1.18
N TYR A 719 6.07 -3.41 1.74
CA TYR A 719 4.87 -2.92 1.06
C TYR A 719 4.92 -1.41 1.10
N LEU A 720 4.88 -0.77 -0.07
CA LEU A 720 4.80 0.68 -0.20
C LEU A 720 3.58 1.01 -1.05
N GLU A 721 2.79 1.99 -0.61
CA GLU A 721 1.63 2.48 -1.35
C GLU A 721 1.65 4.02 -1.39
N ASP A 722 1.48 4.61 -2.58
CA ASP A 722 1.54 6.07 -2.80
C ASP A 722 2.86 6.74 -2.37
N GLU A 723 3.93 5.95 -2.20
CA GLU A 723 5.25 6.44 -1.78
C GLU A 723 6.17 6.79 -2.96
N ALA A 724 7.18 7.64 -2.70
CA ALA A 724 8.18 8.04 -3.68
C ALA A 724 9.60 8.11 -3.11
N ASP A 725 10.61 7.98 -3.99
CA ASP A 725 12.03 8.23 -3.69
C ASP A 725 12.67 7.29 -2.64
N GLU A 726 12.13 6.09 -2.46
CA GLU A 726 12.60 5.13 -1.45
C GLU A 726 13.67 4.16 -1.94
N LEU A 727 14.54 3.73 -1.03
CA LEU A 727 15.57 2.72 -1.25
C LEU A 727 15.24 1.43 -0.49
N VAL A 728 14.95 0.37 -1.23
CA VAL A 728 14.67 -0.96 -0.69
C VAL A 728 15.89 -1.87 -0.85
N HIS A 729 16.38 -2.39 0.27
CA HIS A 729 17.45 -3.38 0.32
C HIS A 729 17.14 -4.48 1.33
N ASN A 730 17.62 -5.71 1.06
CA ASN A 730 17.45 -6.87 1.95
C ASN A 730 15.97 -7.21 2.29
N ALA A 731 15.07 -7.07 1.32
CA ALA A 731 13.69 -7.53 1.46
C ALA A 731 13.58 -9.05 1.21
N GLY A 732 12.57 -9.68 1.81
CA GLY A 732 12.15 -11.05 1.50
C GLY A 732 11.06 -11.11 0.42
N GLN A 733 10.30 -10.02 0.30
CA GLN A 733 9.31 -9.75 -0.76
C GLN A 733 9.16 -8.23 -0.91
N VAL A 734 8.88 -7.74 -2.12
CA VAL A 734 8.60 -6.32 -2.38
C VAL A 734 7.27 -6.17 -3.13
N ILE A 735 6.41 -5.26 -2.66
CA ILE A 735 5.11 -4.94 -3.26
C ILE A 735 5.00 -3.41 -3.31
N LEU A 736 4.82 -2.85 -4.50
CA LEU A 736 4.72 -1.43 -4.77
C LEU A 736 3.36 -1.13 -5.41
N VAL A 737 2.58 -0.24 -4.81
CA VAL A 737 1.25 0.14 -5.27
C VAL A 737 1.19 1.65 -5.48
N ARG A 738 0.99 2.12 -6.73
CA ARG A 738 0.95 3.55 -7.07
C ARG A 738 2.20 4.33 -6.63
N CYS A 739 3.36 3.67 -6.59
CA CYS A 739 4.62 4.26 -6.16
C CYS A 739 5.40 4.88 -7.33
N THR A 740 6.33 5.78 -7.02
CA THR A 740 7.28 6.27 -8.04
C THR A 740 8.73 6.42 -7.58
N ASN A 741 9.68 6.22 -8.48
CA ASN A 741 11.11 6.37 -8.22
C ASN A 741 11.65 5.50 -7.06
N ILE A 742 11.12 4.29 -6.91
CA ILE A 742 11.60 3.33 -5.91
C ILE A 742 12.82 2.59 -6.46
N THR A 743 13.87 2.48 -5.66
CA THR A 743 15.05 1.66 -6.00
C THR A 743 15.07 0.39 -5.17
N VAL A 744 14.92 -0.78 -5.83
CA VAL A 744 15.11 -2.11 -5.23
C VAL A 744 16.45 -2.66 -5.67
N MET A 745 17.36 -2.93 -4.72
CA MET A 745 18.67 -3.47 -5.06
C MET A 745 19.22 -4.47 -4.05
N ASN A 746 20.12 -5.35 -4.53
CA ASN A 746 20.87 -6.31 -3.70
C ASN A 746 19.97 -7.16 -2.79
N SER A 747 18.82 -7.61 -3.31
CA SER A 747 17.83 -8.36 -2.53
C SER A 747 17.76 -9.82 -2.97
N GLU A 748 17.51 -10.71 -2.02
CA GLU A 748 17.26 -12.15 -2.26
C GLU A 748 15.78 -12.39 -1.99
N LEU A 749 15.00 -12.42 -3.06
CA LEU A 749 13.54 -12.45 -3.07
C LEU A 749 13.11 -13.85 -3.51
N THR A 750 13.19 -14.78 -2.56
CA THR A 750 13.06 -16.21 -2.83
C THR A 750 12.07 -16.87 -1.90
N TYR A 751 11.41 -17.92 -2.42
CA TYR A 751 10.38 -18.68 -1.71
C TYR A 751 9.29 -17.76 -1.14
N THR A 752 8.79 -16.83 -1.95
CA THR A 752 7.61 -16.04 -1.64
C THR A 752 6.54 -16.23 -2.72
N ASP A 753 5.46 -15.46 -2.68
CA ASP A 753 4.39 -15.56 -3.66
C ASP A 753 4.83 -15.00 -5.02
N VAL A 754 4.90 -13.67 -5.11
CA VAL A 754 5.58 -12.93 -6.19
C VAL A 754 6.79 -12.25 -5.59
N GLY A 755 7.97 -12.38 -6.21
CA GLY A 755 9.21 -11.79 -5.68
C GLY A 755 9.14 -10.26 -5.58
N ILE A 756 8.75 -9.62 -6.69
CA ILE A 756 8.49 -8.18 -6.78
C ILE A 756 7.17 -7.94 -7.53
N GLU A 757 6.23 -7.25 -6.90
CA GLU A 757 4.97 -6.82 -7.53
C GLU A 757 4.93 -5.29 -7.68
N LEU A 758 4.69 -4.81 -8.90
CA LEU A 758 4.45 -3.40 -9.24
C LEU A 758 3.02 -3.26 -9.78
N LEU A 759 2.18 -2.58 -9.02
CA LEU A 759 0.82 -2.21 -9.42
C LEU A 759 0.77 -0.70 -9.62
N GLU A 760 0.50 -0.25 -10.84
CA GLU A 760 0.42 1.16 -11.22
C GLU A 760 1.64 1.99 -10.75
N SER A 761 2.82 1.39 -10.73
CA SER A 761 4.04 1.99 -10.16
C SER A 761 5.05 2.31 -11.24
N ASP A 762 5.53 3.56 -11.24
CA ASP A 762 6.28 4.12 -12.36
C ASP A 762 7.70 4.57 -11.97
N ASN A 763 8.62 4.56 -12.94
CA ASN A 763 10.00 5.07 -12.77
C ASN A 763 10.84 4.33 -11.72
N CYS A 764 10.53 3.07 -11.41
CA CYS A 764 11.27 2.28 -10.43
C CYS A 764 12.51 1.60 -11.04
N LEU A 765 13.55 1.41 -10.22
CA LEU A 765 14.78 0.71 -10.56
C LEU A 765 14.89 -0.59 -9.77
N ILE A 766 14.87 -1.73 -10.45
CA ILE A 766 15.14 -3.05 -9.88
C ILE A 766 16.49 -3.51 -10.40
N SER A 767 17.46 -3.71 -9.52
CA SER A 767 18.79 -4.15 -9.97
C SER A 767 19.56 -5.05 -9.02
N ASN A 768 20.52 -5.80 -9.57
CA ASN A 768 21.48 -6.59 -8.78
C ASN A 768 20.81 -7.52 -7.76
N SER A 769 19.67 -8.12 -8.12
CA SER A 769 18.87 -8.91 -7.20
C SER A 769 18.70 -10.34 -7.71
N ASN A 770 18.52 -11.27 -6.77
CA ASN A 770 18.22 -12.66 -7.06
C ASN A 770 16.73 -12.91 -6.75
N ILE A 771 15.96 -13.21 -7.80
CA ILE A 771 14.51 -13.40 -7.73
C ILE A 771 14.20 -14.81 -8.22
N SER A 772 14.02 -15.74 -7.29
CA SER A 772 13.97 -17.16 -7.65
C SER A 772 13.13 -18.03 -6.72
N SER A 773 12.58 -19.12 -7.28
CA SER A 773 11.81 -20.10 -6.51
C SER A 773 10.56 -19.52 -5.83
N ASN A 774 9.89 -18.58 -6.50
CA ASN A 774 8.63 -18.00 -6.04
C ASN A 774 7.42 -18.79 -6.58
N ASN A 775 6.29 -18.72 -5.86
CA ASN A 775 5.08 -19.50 -6.14
C ASN A 775 4.38 -19.07 -7.44
N TRP A 776 4.60 -17.82 -7.87
CA TRP A 776 4.09 -17.23 -9.10
C TRP A 776 5.26 -16.66 -9.91
N ASP A 777 5.15 -15.41 -10.34
CA ASP A 777 6.17 -14.73 -11.11
C ASP A 777 7.38 -14.34 -10.25
N GLY A 778 8.53 -14.20 -10.91
CA GLY A 778 9.65 -13.49 -10.31
C GLY A 778 9.30 -12.02 -10.09
N ILE A 779 8.96 -11.33 -11.18
CA ILE A 779 8.60 -9.91 -11.19
C ILE A 779 7.30 -9.72 -11.98
N CYS A 780 6.31 -9.07 -11.38
CA CYS A 780 5.01 -8.80 -12.00
C CYS A 780 4.78 -7.28 -12.11
N LEU A 781 4.54 -6.77 -13.33
CA LEU A 781 4.23 -5.37 -13.61
C LEU A 781 2.81 -5.27 -14.19
N LYS A 782 1.93 -4.54 -13.51
CA LYS A 782 0.55 -4.29 -13.95
C LYS A 782 0.30 -2.80 -14.04
N GLY A 783 0.00 -2.29 -15.23
CA GLY A 783 -0.19 -0.86 -15.48
C GLY A 783 1.02 0.02 -15.10
N SER A 784 2.23 -0.55 -15.10
CA SER A 784 3.44 0.02 -14.49
C SER A 784 4.46 0.39 -15.56
N ASN A 785 4.79 1.67 -15.69
CA ASN A 785 5.50 2.23 -16.83
C ASN A 785 6.88 2.80 -16.46
N ASN A 786 7.75 2.93 -17.47
CA ASN A 786 9.05 3.60 -17.33
C ASN A 786 9.99 2.98 -16.27
N ASN A 787 9.81 1.71 -15.93
CA ASN A 787 10.64 1.00 -14.96
C ASN A 787 11.89 0.40 -15.60
N CYS A 788 12.93 0.20 -14.80
CA CYS A 788 14.21 -0.37 -15.24
C CYS A 788 14.54 -1.62 -14.43
N ILE A 789 14.62 -2.77 -15.09
CA ILE A 789 15.05 -4.06 -14.51
C ILE A 789 16.42 -4.40 -15.08
N SER A 790 17.45 -4.54 -14.25
CA SER A 790 18.79 -4.81 -14.76
C SER A 790 19.75 -5.55 -13.85
N ASN A 791 20.70 -6.29 -14.45
CA ASN A 791 21.77 -6.99 -13.72
C ASN A 791 21.25 -7.97 -12.66
N SER A 792 20.10 -8.59 -12.91
CA SER A 792 19.45 -9.50 -11.95
C SER A 792 19.45 -10.93 -12.46
N THR A 793 19.32 -11.88 -11.53
CA THR A 793 19.09 -13.29 -11.83
C THR A 793 17.64 -13.61 -11.51
N ILE A 794 16.87 -14.02 -12.53
CA ILE A 794 15.46 -14.36 -12.41
C ILE A 794 15.28 -15.82 -12.83
N SER A 795 15.00 -16.72 -11.88
CA SER A 795 15.08 -18.14 -12.19
C SER A 795 14.21 -19.04 -11.34
N THR A 796 13.79 -20.19 -11.86
CA THR A 796 13.07 -21.24 -11.10
C THR A 796 11.78 -20.77 -10.44
N ASN A 797 11.16 -19.69 -10.95
CA ASN A 797 9.84 -19.28 -10.50
C ASN A 797 8.78 -20.22 -11.08
N ASN A 798 7.69 -20.43 -10.34
CA ASN A 798 6.66 -21.41 -10.72
C ASN A 798 5.77 -20.92 -11.87
N TRP A 799 5.81 -19.63 -12.18
CA TRP A 799 5.19 -19.04 -13.36
C TRP A 799 6.25 -18.27 -14.16
N ASP A 800 6.03 -17.03 -14.55
CA ASP A 800 6.96 -16.33 -15.43
C ASP A 800 8.19 -15.83 -14.67
N GLY A 801 9.28 -15.61 -15.40
CA GLY A 801 10.40 -14.84 -14.87
C GLY A 801 9.96 -13.39 -14.64
N ILE A 802 9.50 -12.74 -15.70
CA ILE A 802 9.03 -11.36 -15.69
C ILE A 802 7.74 -11.25 -16.51
N TYR A 803 6.64 -10.83 -15.88
CA TYR A 803 5.33 -10.64 -16.51
C TYR A 803 4.99 -9.14 -16.59
N LEU A 804 4.64 -8.66 -17.79
CA LEU A 804 4.21 -7.28 -18.05
C LEU A 804 2.79 -7.27 -18.63
N GLU A 805 1.86 -6.63 -17.92
CA GLU A 805 0.49 -6.41 -18.38
C GLU A 805 0.21 -4.91 -18.47
N SER A 806 -0.19 -4.43 -19.66
CA SER A 806 -0.49 -3.01 -19.91
C SER A 806 0.62 -2.06 -19.42
N SER A 807 1.88 -2.49 -19.54
CA SER A 807 3.03 -1.87 -18.89
C SER A 807 4.06 -1.41 -19.93
N ASN A 808 4.14 -0.10 -20.13
CA ASN A 808 4.79 0.50 -21.29
C ASN A 808 6.13 1.15 -20.96
N ASN A 809 6.98 1.32 -21.98
CA ASN A 809 8.23 2.08 -21.88
C ASN A 809 9.22 1.56 -20.82
N ASN A 810 9.13 0.28 -20.45
CA ASN A 810 10.05 -0.34 -19.49
C ASN A 810 11.35 -0.78 -20.16
N ARG A 811 12.44 -0.86 -19.38
CA ARG A 811 13.76 -1.34 -19.83
C ARG A 811 14.16 -2.59 -19.05
N ILE A 812 14.42 -3.68 -19.76
CA ILE A 812 14.93 -4.93 -19.18
C ILE A 812 16.29 -5.24 -19.79
N SER A 813 17.36 -5.23 -18.99
CA SER A 813 18.70 -5.42 -19.56
C SER A 813 19.77 -6.05 -18.67
N ASN A 814 20.72 -6.75 -19.29
CA ASN A 814 21.87 -7.36 -18.61
C ASN A 814 21.48 -8.39 -17.53
N SER A 815 20.31 -9.02 -17.65
CA SER A 815 19.82 -10.00 -16.68
C SER A 815 19.99 -11.43 -17.21
N THR A 816 20.08 -12.38 -16.28
CA THR A 816 20.01 -13.82 -16.60
C THR A 816 18.63 -14.33 -16.21
N ILE A 817 17.88 -14.83 -17.20
CA ILE A 817 16.55 -15.40 -17.03
C ILE A 817 16.68 -16.90 -17.32
N SER A 818 16.33 -17.76 -16.36
CA SER A 818 16.58 -19.18 -16.56
C SER A 818 15.64 -20.11 -15.83
N THR A 819 15.20 -21.17 -16.51
CA THR A 819 14.47 -22.31 -15.94
C THR A 819 13.25 -21.88 -15.13
N ASN A 820 12.49 -20.89 -15.58
CA ASN A 820 11.17 -20.60 -15.01
C ASN A 820 10.16 -21.60 -15.58
N ASN A 821 9.12 -21.93 -14.81
CA ASN A 821 8.13 -22.93 -15.25
C ASN A 821 7.14 -22.35 -16.28
N GLY A 822 6.92 -21.03 -16.25
CA GLY A 822 6.23 -20.25 -17.28
C GLY A 822 7.18 -19.70 -18.34
N ILE A 823 6.92 -18.50 -18.83
CA ILE A 823 7.74 -17.79 -19.81
C ILE A 823 8.88 -17.04 -19.12
N GLY A 824 10.05 -16.99 -19.76
CA GLY A 824 11.15 -16.16 -19.26
C GLY A 824 10.75 -14.69 -19.10
N ILE A 825 10.28 -14.07 -20.18
CA ILE A 825 9.64 -12.74 -20.18
C ILE A 825 8.38 -12.79 -21.03
N GLU A 826 7.23 -12.38 -20.47
CA GLU A 826 5.98 -12.23 -21.21
C GLU A 826 5.57 -10.76 -21.31
N LEU A 827 5.22 -10.34 -22.52
CA LEU A 827 4.63 -9.02 -22.81
C LEU A 827 3.16 -9.19 -23.21
N TYR A 828 2.25 -8.65 -22.43
CA TYR A 828 0.81 -8.66 -22.69
C TYR A 828 0.28 -7.23 -22.78
N ASP A 829 -0.27 -6.84 -23.94
CA ASP A 829 -0.76 -5.47 -24.22
C ASP A 829 0.25 -4.38 -23.79
N SER A 830 1.55 -4.63 -23.99
CA SER A 830 2.64 -3.84 -23.43
C SER A 830 3.54 -3.30 -24.54
N TYR A 831 3.56 -1.97 -24.67
CA TYR A 831 4.12 -1.26 -25.81
C TYR A 831 5.43 -0.53 -25.48
N GLU A 832 6.26 -0.31 -26.49
CA GLU A 832 7.46 0.55 -26.41
C GLU A 832 8.52 0.09 -25.38
N ASN A 833 8.51 -1.19 -24.98
CA ASN A 833 9.47 -1.74 -24.05
C ASN A 833 10.82 -2.04 -24.74
N ARG A 834 11.91 -1.98 -23.97
CA ARG A 834 13.28 -2.20 -24.45
C ARG A 834 13.92 -3.37 -23.72
N ILE A 835 14.10 -4.49 -24.41
CA ILE A 835 14.69 -5.72 -23.87
C ILE A 835 16.07 -5.91 -24.51
N ARG A 836 17.17 -5.76 -23.77
CA ARG A 836 18.51 -5.80 -24.35
C ARG A 836 19.56 -6.53 -23.53
N ASN A 837 20.49 -7.23 -24.19
CA ASN A 837 21.65 -7.85 -23.53
C ASN A 837 21.27 -8.85 -22.42
N ASN A 838 20.12 -9.52 -22.53
CA ASN A 838 19.70 -10.54 -21.58
C ASN A 838 20.09 -11.94 -22.06
N LYS A 839 20.34 -12.83 -21.09
CA LYS A 839 20.67 -14.23 -21.35
C LYS A 839 19.54 -15.13 -20.84
N PHE A 840 18.85 -15.76 -21.78
CA PHE A 840 17.85 -16.79 -21.53
C PHE A 840 18.50 -18.17 -21.54
N ILE A 841 18.23 -18.99 -20.52
CA ILE A 841 18.71 -20.37 -20.42
C ILE A 841 17.52 -21.27 -20.11
N ASN A 842 17.15 -22.13 -21.06
CA ASN A 842 15.92 -22.93 -20.96
C ASN A 842 14.64 -22.09 -20.75
N ASP A 843 14.62 -20.88 -21.32
CA ASP A 843 13.56 -19.87 -21.26
C ASP A 843 13.60 -19.04 -22.56
N GLY A 844 12.62 -18.17 -22.76
CA GLY A 844 12.52 -17.26 -23.90
C GLY A 844 11.64 -16.05 -23.64
N LEU A 845 11.36 -15.31 -24.70
CA LEU A 845 10.43 -14.18 -24.74
C LEU A 845 9.12 -14.61 -25.42
N PHE A 846 8.00 -14.07 -24.97
CA PHE A 846 6.70 -14.22 -25.64
C PHE A 846 6.01 -12.86 -25.77
N VAL A 847 5.43 -12.55 -26.94
CA VAL A 847 4.92 -11.20 -27.27
C VAL A 847 3.47 -11.26 -27.72
N HIS A 848 2.55 -10.88 -26.84
CA HIS A 848 1.11 -10.96 -27.09
C HIS A 848 0.43 -9.59 -27.15
N TYR A 849 -0.21 -9.28 -28.29
CA TYR A 849 -0.84 -7.97 -28.57
C TYR A 849 0.05 -6.76 -28.25
N SER A 850 1.36 -6.93 -28.39
CA SER A 850 2.37 -5.99 -27.89
C SER A 850 3.23 -5.49 -29.05
N TYR A 851 3.19 -4.18 -29.31
CA TYR A 851 3.82 -3.56 -30.48
C TYR A 851 4.79 -2.42 -30.10
N GLY A 852 5.63 -2.02 -31.04
CA GLY A 852 6.64 -0.97 -30.91
C GLY A 852 7.77 -1.33 -29.96
N ASN A 853 7.99 -2.61 -29.70
CA ASN A 853 8.98 -3.09 -28.74
C ASN A 853 10.35 -3.18 -29.41
N ILE A 854 11.43 -3.00 -28.63
CA ILE A 854 12.78 -3.08 -29.14
C ILE A 854 13.55 -4.17 -28.40
N VAL A 855 13.86 -5.26 -29.12
CA VAL A 855 14.51 -6.44 -28.58
C VAL A 855 15.82 -6.68 -29.33
N GLU A 856 16.96 -6.42 -28.68
CA GLU A 856 18.28 -6.45 -29.33
C GLU A 856 19.34 -7.11 -28.43
N ASP A 857 20.36 -7.72 -29.02
CA ASP A 857 21.51 -8.29 -28.30
C ASP A 857 21.16 -9.34 -27.22
N ASN A 858 19.99 -9.98 -27.31
CA ASN A 858 19.60 -11.03 -26.37
C ASN A 858 20.03 -12.40 -26.90
N THR A 859 20.32 -13.32 -25.99
CA THR A 859 20.66 -14.71 -26.36
C THR A 859 19.75 -15.72 -25.68
N VAL A 860 19.32 -16.74 -26.43
CA VAL A 860 18.63 -17.93 -25.93
C VAL A 860 19.57 -19.11 -26.10
N ASN A 861 19.93 -19.75 -24.99
CA ASN A 861 20.86 -20.89 -24.96
C ASN A 861 22.20 -20.63 -25.69
N GLY A 862 22.67 -19.38 -25.66
CA GLY A 862 23.92 -18.94 -26.29
C GLY A 862 23.83 -18.58 -27.78
N LYS A 863 22.64 -18.64 -28.38
CA LYS A 863 22.36 -18.17 -29.75
C LYS A 863 21.50 -16.89 -29.74
N PRO A 864 21.50 -16.07 -30.81
CA PRO A 864 20.67 -14.87 -30.88
C PRO A 864 19.17 -15.17 -30.71
N LEU A 865 18.48 -14.34 -29.93
CA LEU A 865 17.03 -14.18 -30.01
C LEU A 865 16.75 -13.15 -31.10
N VAL A 866 16.10 -13.58 -32.17
CA VAL A 866 15.77 -12.71 -33.30
C VAL A 866 14.34 -12.23 -33.15
N TYR A 867 14.16 -10.91 -33.07
CA TYR A 867 12.88 -10.24 -33.04
C TYR A 867 12.83 -9.26 -34.21
N LEU A 868 11.82 -9.39 -35.06
CA LEU A 868 11.55 -8.47 -36.16
C LEU A 868 10.13 -7.93 -36.00
N GLU A 869 9.98 -6.62 -36.19
CA GLU A 869 8.69 -5.93 -36.13
C GLU A 869 8.52 -5.03 -37.35
N ASP A 870 7.42 -5.20 -38.09
CA ASP A 870 7.10 -4.46 -39.33
C ASP A 870 8.20 -4.50 -40.41
N GLU A 871 9.03 -5.56 -40.42
CA GLU A 871 10.13 -5.75 -41.37
C GLU A 871 9.75 -6.64 -42.56
N ALA A 872 10.53 -6.54 -43.64
CA ALA A 872 10.33 -7.37 -44.82
C ALA A 872 11.63 -7.80 -45.51
N ASP A 873 11.57 -8.91 -46.25
CA ASP A 873 12.65 -9.40 -47.12
C ASP A 873 13.95 -9.83 -46.40
N GLU A 874 13.85 -10.24 -45.13
CA GLU A 874 15.00 -10.63 -44.31
C GLU A 874 15.26 -12.15 -44.26
N LEU A 875 16.52 -12.52 -44.09
CA LEU A 875 16.98 -13.91 -43.89
C LEU A 875 17.43 -14.12 -42.45
N VAL A 876 16.74 -15.00 -41.73
CA VAL A 876 17.03 -15.38 -40.35
C VAL A 876 17.67 -16.77 -40.32
N HIS A 877 18.86 -16.87 -39.73
CA HIS A 877 19.58 -18.13 -39.55
C HIS A 877 20.36 -18.19 -38.23
N ASN A 878 20.71 -19.40 -37.78
CA ASN A 878 21.44 -19.64 -36.53
C ASN A 878 20.80 -18.99 -35.28
N ALA A 879 19.47 -18.86 -35.25
CA ALA A 879 18.75 -18.33 -34.10
C ALA A 879 18.54 -19.39 -33.00
N GLY A 880 18.43 -18.93 -31.75
CA GLY A 880 17.98 -19.73 -30.59
C GLY A 880 16.49 -19.59 -30.31
N GLN A 881 15.89 -18.48 -30.76
CA GLN A 881 14.45 -18.21 -30.81
C GLN A 881 14.17 -17.18 -31.91
N VAL A 882 13.00 -17.25 -32.55
CA VAL A 882 12.55 -16.27 -33.56
C VAL A 882 11.15 -15.75 -33.22
N ILE A 883 10.95 -14.44 -33.28
CA ILE A 883 9.66 -13.78 -33.07
C ILE A 883 9.45 -12.76 -34.19
N LEU A 884 8.34 -12.87 -34.92
CA LEU A 884 7.96 -12.01 -36.03
C LEU A 884 6.63 -11.32 -35.72
N VAL A 885 6.63 -9.99 -35.71
CA VAL A 885 5.44 -9.16 -35.45
C VAL A 885 5.19 -8.27 -36.67
N GLY A 886 4.02 -8.37 -37.32
CA GLY A 886 3.69 -7.52 -38.47
C GLY A 886 4.61 -7.67 -39.69
N CYS A 887 5.40 -8.75 -39.78
CA CYS A 887 6.44 -8.90 -40.80
C CYS A 887 5.92 -9.51 -42.10
N THR A 888 6.66 -9.35 -43.20
CA THR A 888 6.32 -10.05 -44.45
C THR A 888 7.52 -10.54 -45.23
N ASN A 889 7.38 -11.68 -45.92
CA ASN A 889 8.45 -12.25 -46.75
C ASN A 889 9.76 -12.51 -46.00
N ILE A 890 9.67 -12.95 -44.74
CA ILE A 890 10.83 -13.35 -43.93
C ILE A 890 11.16 -14.81 -44.23
N THR A 891 12.44 -15.13 -44.42
CA THR A 891 12.91 -16.52 -44.53
C THR A 891 13.62 -16.94 -43.25
N VAL A 892 13.12 -17.96 -42.56
CA VAL A 892 13.75 -18.55 -41.37
C VAL A 892 14.28 -19.94 -41.73
N MET A 893 15.60 -20.13 -41.65
CA MET A 893 16.24 -21.40 -41.97
C MET A 893 17.50 -21.71 -41.16
N ASN A 894 17.91 -22.99 -41.15
CA ASN A 894 19.17 -23.44 -40.56
C ASN A 894 19.37 -22.98 -39.10
N SER A 895 18.29 -22.97 -38.31
CA SER A 895 18.30 -22.55 -36.90
C SER A 895 18.07 -23.73 -35.94
N GLU A 896 18.64 -23.63 -34.73
CA GLU A 896 18.50 -24.62 -33.65
C GLU A 896 17.69 -23.99 -32.52
N LEU A 897 16.37 -24.12 -32.64
CA LEU A 897 15.38 -23.43 -31.83
C LEU A 897 14.95 -24.39 -30.72
N THR A 898 15.83 -24.56 -29.73
CA THR A 898 15.72 -25.63 -28.75
C THR A 898 15.77 -25.16 -27.31
N ASN A 899 15.02 -25.86 -26.45
CA ASN A 899 14.92 -25.54 -25.01
C ASN A 899 14.58 -24.06 -24.78
N THR A 900 13.60 -23.52 -25.47
CA THR A 900 13.00 -22.23 -25.16
C THR A 900 11.51 -22.41 -24.83
N ASN A 901 10.80 -21.34 -24.48
CA ASN A 901 9.35 -21.41 -24.27
C ASN A 901 8.64 -21.69 -25.61
N VAL A 902 8.90 -20.85 -26.62
CA VAL A 902 8.38 -20.98 -27.99
C VAL A 902 9.53 -20.85 -28.97
N GLY A 903 9.71 -21.82 -29.87
CA GLY A 903 10.80 -21.80 -30.84
C GLY A 903 10.67 -20.69 -31.88
N ILE A 904 9.50 -20.63 -32.53
CA ILE A 904 9.14 -19.61 -33.52
C ILE A 904 7.75 -19.04 -33.20
N GLU A 905 7.62 -17.72 -33.17
CA GLU A 905 6.36 -16.99 -32.98
C GLU A 905 6.09 -16.08 -34.18
N LEU A 906 4.89 -16.18 -34.77
CA LEU A 906 4.38 -15.29 -35.81
C LEU A 906 3.09 -14.63 -35.31
N PHE A 907 3.09 -13.31 -35.31
CA PHE A 907 1.92 -12.51 -34.99
C PHE A 907 1.68 -11.45 -36.07
N GLY A 908 0.52 -11.48 -36.72
CA GLY A 908 0.21 -10.57 -37.83
C GLY A 908 1.22 -10.61 -38.98
N SER A 909 1.93 -11.72 -39.19
CA SER A 909 3.04 -11.83 -40.14
C SER A 909 2.69 -12.77 -41.29
N ASP A 910 2.83 -12.29 -42.53
CA ASP A 910 2.31 -12.97 -43.72
C ASP A 910 3.39 -13.25 -44.77
N ASN A 911 3.19 -14.28 -45.59
CA ASN A 911 4.10 -14.64 -46.70
C ASN A 911 5.52 -15.03 -46.27
N CYS A 912 5.73 -15.53 -45.05
CA CYS A 912 7.04 -15.96 -44.57
C CYS A 912 7.35 -17.42 -44.98
N LEU A 913 8.62 -17.75 -45.15
CA LEU A 913 9.13 -19.09 -45.43
C LEU A 913 9.90 -19.63 -44.23
N ILE A 914 9.45 -20.75 -43.66
CA ILE A 914 10.11 -21.42 -42.53
C ILE A 914 10.54 -22.81 -42.98
N SER A 915 11.85 -23.02 -43.12
CA SER A 915 12.36 -24.30 -43.63
C SER A 915 13.73 -24.69 -43.11
N ASN A 916 14.01 -26.00 -43.04
CA ASN A 916 15.31 -26.55 -42.64
C ASN A 916 15.74 -26.11 -41.23
N ASN A 917 14.79 -26.02 -40.30
CA ASN A 917 15.07 -25.71 -38.89
C ASN A 917 14.91 -26.95 -38.00
N ASN A 918 15.71 -27.01 -36.94
CA ASN A 918 15.51 -27.96 -35.85
C ASN A 918 14.79 -27.26 -34.68
N ILE A 919 13.53 -27.63 -34.47
CA ILE A 919 12.62 -27.03 -33.49
C ILE A 919 12.28 -28.09 -32.45
N SER A 920 12.98 -28.07 -31.31
CA SER A 920 12.92 -29.20 -30.39
C SER A 920 12.97 -28.87 -28.91
N SER A 921 12.30 -29.69 -28.09
CA SER A 921 12.31 -29.56 -26.63
C SER A 921 11.86 -28.20 -26.10
N ASN A 922 10.94 -27.54 -26.82
CA ASN A 922 10.35 -26.29 -26.37
C ASN A 922 9.17 -26.52 -25.41
N ILE A 923 9.14 -25.73 -24.33
CA ILE A 923 8.33 -25.99 -23.13
C ILE A 923 6.85 -25.71 -23.37
N TRP A 924 6.51 -24.74 -24.23
CA TRP A 924 5.13 -24.43 -24.61
C TRP A 924 4.78 -24.93 -26.01
N SER A 925 5.46 -24.43 -27.03
CA SER A 925 5.24 -24.86 -28.42
C SER A 925 6.52 -24.80 -29.27
N GLY A 926 6.59 -25.63 -30.31
CA GLY A 926 7.61 -25.50 -31.35
C GLY A 926 7.41 -24.22 -32.16
N ILE A 927 6.20 -24.06 -32.71
CA ILE A 927 5.78 -22.88 -33.47
C ILE A 927 4.39 -22.40 -33.05
N ILE A 928 4.19 -21.08 -32.97
CA ILE A 928 2.90 -20.44 -32.75
C ILE A 928 2.64 -19.43 -33.87
N ILE A 929 1.46 -19.50 -34.48
CA ILE A 929 1.03 -18.63 -35.57
C ILE A 929 -0.33 -18.01 -35.20
N ILE A 930 -0.35 -16.70 -34.96
CA ILE A 930 -1.54 -15.93 -34.57
C ILE A 930 -1.78 -14.82 -35.61
N ASP A 931 -3.02 -14.69 -36.08
CA ASP A 931 -3.45 -13.66 -37.05
C ASP A 931 -2.54 -13.52 -38.29
N SER A 932 -1.98 -14.64 -38.74
CA SER A 932 -0.91 -14.72 -39.75
C SER A 932 -1.28 -15.73 -40.84
N ASN A 933 -1.11 -15.39 -42.11
CA ASN A 933 -1.61 -16.14 -43.26
C ASN A 933 -0.56 -16.27 -44.38
N ASP A 934 -0.82 -17.18 -45.32
CA ASP A 934 0.00 -17.40 -46.52
C ASP A 934 1.49 -17.71 -46.22
N ASN A 935 1.80 -18.18 -45.02
CA ASN A 935 3.14 -18.62 -44.66
C ASN A 935 3.39 -20.04 -45.16
N ILE A 936 4.62 -20.34 -45.58
CA ILE A 936 5.03 -21.63 -46.12
C ILE A 936 6.02 -22.29 -45.15
N ILE A 937 5.66 -23.45 -44.61
CA ILE A 937 6.41 -24.17 -43.58
C ILE A 937 6.70 -25.58 -44.07
N TYR A 938 7.95 -25.90 -44.41
CA TYR A 938 8.34 -27.27 -44.82
C TYR A 938 9.79 -27.60 -44.51
N GLY A 939 10.10 -28.90 -44.40
CA GLY A 939 11.47 -29.37 -44.16
C GLY A 939 12.00 -29.01 -42.79
N ASN A 940 11.13 -28.84 -41.77
CA ASN A 940 11.55 -28.60 -40.40
C ASN A 940 11.41 -29.88 -39.56
N ASN A 941 12.22 -29.98 -38.51
CA ASN A 941 12.11 -31.02 -37.49
C ASN A 941 11.35 -30.48 -36.28
N PHE A 942 10.19 -31.07 -35.96
CA PHE A 942 9.44 -30.83 -34.73
C PHE A 942 9.60 -32.03 -33.80
N ILE A 943 10.42 -31.87 -32.76
CA ILE A 943 10.86 -32.99 -31.90
C ILE A 943 10.73 -32.66 -30.41
N ASN A 944 10.01 -33.48 -29.65
CA ASN A 944 9.85 -33.40 -28.21
C ASN A 944 9.37 -32.03 -27.71
N ASN A 945 8.60 -31.29 -28.49
CA ASN A 945 7.95 -30.07 -28.01
C ASN A 945 6.67 -30.45 -27.24
N THR A 946 6.29 -29.67 -26.23
CA THR A 946 5.01 -29.90 -25.51
C THR A 946 3.82 -29.85 -26.48
N CYS A 947 3.83 -28.87 -27.36
CA CYS A 947 3.00 -28.79 -28.56
C CYS A 947 3.92 -28.58 -29.76
N ASN A 948 3.75 -29.30 -30.86
CA ASN A 948 4.61 -29.10 -32.02
C ASN A 948 4.28 -27.81 -32.78
N ALA A 949 2.99 -27.54 -33.00
CA ALA A 949 2.51 -26.35 -33.71
C ALA A 949 1.12 -25.92 -33.21
N TYR A 950 0.89 -24.61 -33.12
CA TYR A 950 -0.40 -23.99 -32.85
C TYR A 950 -0.71 -22.93 -33.91
N SER A 951 -1.84 -23.02 -34.62
CA SER A 951 -2.19 -22.13 -35.75
C SER A 951 -3.61 -21.58 -35.61
N PHE A 952 -3.75 -20.26 -35.40
CA PHE A 952 -5.03 -19.57 -35.22
C PHE A 952 -5.45 -18.71 -36.44
N GLY A 953 -4.91 -18.99 -37.63
CA GLY A 953 -5.29 -18.42 -38.93
C GLY A 953 -5.57 -19.53 -39.96
N LEU A 954 -6.52 -19.32 -40.87
CA LEU A 954 -6.92 -20.32 -41.87
C LEU A 954 -6.37 -19.94 -43.25
N ALA A 955 -5.12 -20.31 -43.56
CA ALA A 955 -4.50 -20.23 -44.91
C ALA A 955 -2.99 -20.56 -44.94
N ASN A 956 -2.39 -21.14 -43.89
CA ASN A 956 -0.94 -21.43 -43.94
C ASN A 956 -0.67 -22.76 -44.67
N ILE A 957 0.47 -22.84 -45.34
CA ILE A 957 0.85 -24.00 -46.17
C ILE A 957 1.95 -24.77 -45.46
N TRP A 958 1.65 -25.99 -45.01
CA TRP A 958 2.57 -26.82 -44.21
C TRP A 958 3.38 -27.83 -45.02
N ASN A 959 3.54 -27.57 -46.31
CA ASN A 959 4.37 -28.33 -47.23
C ASN A 959 4.92 -27.41 -48.33
N SER A 960 5.90 -27.90 -49.10
CA SER A 960 6.45 -27.17 -50.24
C SER A 960 5.35 -26.90 -51.26
N THR A 961 5.40 -25.74 -51.93
CA THR A 961 4.46 -25.36 -53.00
C THR A 961 4.87 -25.90 -54.37
N GLU A 962 6.07 -26.44 -54.48
CA GLU A 962 6.64 -27.07 -55.68
C GLU A 962 7.20 -28.46 -55.32
N GLU A 963 7.24 -29.37 -56.30
CA GLU A 963 7.85 -30.69 -56.12
C GLU A 963 9.37 -30.56 -55.93
N ILE A 964 9.91 -31.25 -54.92
CA ILE A 964 11.33 -31.28 -54.59
C ILE A 964 11.90 -32.66 -54.93
N THR A 965 13.05 -32.70 -55.59
CA THR A 965 13.80 -33.94 -55.81
C THR A 965 14.69 -34.24 -54.61
N TYR A 966 14.49 -35.40 -53.98
CA TYR A 966 15.23 -35.82 -52.79
C TYR A 966 15.67 -37.29 -52.88
N THR A 967 16.60 -37.71 -52.01
CA THR A 967 17.09 -39.10 -51.94
C THR A 967 16.70 -39.71 -50.60
N TYR A 968 15.98 -40.83 -50.63
CA TYR A 968 15.57 -41.55 -49.43
C TYR A 968 15.94 -43.03 -49.57
N LYS A 969 16.65 -43.57 -48.56
CA LYS A 969 17.14 -44.96 -48.53
C LYS A 969 17.86 -45.41 -49.82
N GLY A 970 18.59 -44.49 -50.45
CA GLY A 970 19.40 -44.75 -51.65
C GLY A 970 18.65 -44.67 -52.98
N SER A 971 17.36 -44.33 -52.98
CA SER A 971 16.54 -44.10 -54.18
C SER A 971 16.19 -42.63 -54.32
N THR A 972 16.08 -42.13 -55.56
CA THR A 972 15.69 -40.74 -55.85
C THR A 972 14.20 -40.65 -56.15
N TYR A 973 13.53 -39.69 -55.52
CA TYR A 973 12.10 -39.42 -55.68
C TYR A 973 11.88 -37.93 -56.03
N THR A 974 10.68 -37.59 -56.47
CA THR A 974 10.26 -36.20 -56.70
C THR A 974 8.81 -36.09 -56.25
N ASN A 975 8.57 -35.30 -55.22
CA ASN A 975 7.26 -35.13 -54.57
C ASN A 975 7.24 -33.79 -53.83
N TYR A 976 6.07 -33.34 -53.38
CA TYR A 976 5.99 -32.26 -52.38
C TYR A 976 6.53 -32.75 -51.03
N MET A 977 7.11 -31.85 -50.25
CA MET A 977 7.71 -32.18 -48.94
C MET A 977 7.08 -31.37 -47.83
N GLY A 978 6.68 -32.03 -46.75
CA GLY A 978 6.17 -31.43 -45.52
C GLY A 978 7.24 -31.32 -44.44
N ASN A 979 6.83 -31.46 -43.19
CA ASN A 979 7.69 -31.37 -42.02
C ASN A 979 7.83 -32.74 -41.34
N TYR A 980 8.89 -32.91 -40.57
CA TYR A 980 9.04 -34.08 -39.70
C TYR A 980 8.39 -33.81 -38.35
N TRP A 981 7.51 -34.72 -37.93
CA TRP A 981 6.82 -34.67 -36.65
C TRP A 981 7.13 -35.94 -35.87
N ASP A 982 7.75 -35.80 -34.71
CA ASP A 982 8.14 -36.93 -33.85
C ASP A 982 6.97 -37.81 -33.40
N ASN A 983 5.76 -37.25 -33.35
CA ASN A 983 4.52 -37.92 -32.98
C ASN A 983 3.69 -38.39 -34.19
N TYR A 984 4.17 -38.25 -35.43
CA TYR A 984 3.48 -38.75 -36.61
C TYR A 984 3.51 -40.28 -36.66
N THR A 985 2.34 -40.88 -36.93
CA THR A 985 2.14 -42.34 -36.90
C THR A 985 1.47 -42.88 -38.17
N GLY A 986 1.38 -42.06 -39.23
CA GLY A 986 0.82 -42.49 -40.52
C GLY A 986 1.73 -43.46 -41.28
N SER A 987 1.20 -44.01 -42.38
CA SER A 987 1.91 -44.97 -43.22
C SER A 987 2.59 -44.32 -44.43
N ASP A 988 3.69 -44.91 -44.87
CA ASP A 988 4.34 -44.66 -46.16
C ASP A 988 4.29 -45.96 -46.99
N ALA A 989 3.19 -46.13 -47.74
CA ALA A 989 2.88 -47.36 -48.48
C ALA A 989 3.61 -47.43 -49.82
N ASN A 990 3.94 -46.30 -50.43
CA ASN A 990 4.71 -46.23 -51.67
C ASN A 990 6.23 -46.24 -51.41
N THR A 991 6.67 -46.15 -50.15
CA THR A 991 8.06 -46.18 -49.68
C THR A 991 8.92 -45.07 -50.27
N ASP A 992 8.33 -43.92 -50.53
CA ASP A 992 9.01 -42.73 -51.03
C ASP A 992 9.53 -41.83 -49.91
N GLY A 993 9.30 -42.18 -48.63
CA GLY A 993 9.71 -41.40 -47.47
C GLY A 993 8.73 -40.28 -47.11
N ILE A 994 7.65 -40.07 -47.83
CA ILE A 994 6.59 -39.13 -47.50
C ILE A 994 5.40 -39.91 -46.96
N GLY A 995 4.80 -39.42 -45.88
CA GLY A 995 3.63 -40.03 -45.28
C GLY A 995 2.39 -39.86 -46.17
N ASP A 996 1.63 -40.93 -46.36
CA ASP A 996 0.39 -40.93 -47.16
C ASP A 996 -0.81 -40.34 -46.41
N THR A 997 -0.68 -40.07 -45.11
CA THR A 997 -1.76 -39.52 -44.27
C THR A 997 -1.39 -38.12 -43.83
N PRO A 998 -2.22 -37.10 -44.12
CA PRO A 998 -1.95 -35.74 -43.67
C PRO A 998 -1.80 -35.65 -42.14
N TYR A 999 -0.90 -34.81 -41.67
CA TYR A 999 -0.78 -34.45 -40.27
C TYR A 999 -1.64 -33.20 -40.00
N SER A 1000 -2.54 -33.27 -39.04
CA SER A 1000 -3.46 -32.16 -38.74
C SER A 1000 -2.82 -31.17 -37.79
N ILE A 1001 -2.91 -29.87 -38.12
CA ILE A 1001 -2.46 -28.73 -37.31
C ILE A 1001 -3.65 -27.79 -37.12
N ASP A 1002 -4.43 -28.01 -36.07
CA ASP A 1002 -5.66 -27.27 -35.78
C ASP A 1002 -6.61 -27.19 -36.99
N GLY A 1003 -6.67 -26.04 -37.68
CA GLY A 1003 -7.47 -25.80 -38.88
C GLY A 1003 -6.76 -26.07 -40.21
N ASP A 1004 -5.44 -26.30 -40.19
CA ASP A 1004 -4.59 -26.58 -41.34
C ASP A 1004 -4.10 -28.06 -41.33
N GLU A 1005 -3.45 -28.48 -42.42
CA GLU A 1005 -2.87 -29.81 -42.56
C GLU A 1005 -1.51 -29.75 -43.27
N ASP A 1006 -0.55 -30.53 -42.78
CA ASP A 1006 0.63 -30.93 -43.55
C ASP A 1006 0.24 -32.15 -44.39
N TYR A 1007 0.12 -31.95 -45.70
CA TYR A 1007 -0.28 -33.00 -46.64
C TYR A 1007 0.85 -33.98 -46.97
N HIS A 1008 2.09 -33.67 -46.62
CA HIS A 1008 3.28 -34.40 -47.03
C HIS A 1008 4.27 -34.65 -45.88
N PRO A 1009 3.81 -35.14 -44.70
CA PRO A 1009 4.67 -35.27 -43.53
C PRO A 1009 5.86 -36.19 -43.80
N LEU A 1010 7.04 -35.82 -43.33
CA LEU A 1010 8.26 -36.60 -43.50
C LEU A 1010 8.27 -37.80 -42.54
N MET A 1011 8.68 -38.96 -43.03
CA MET A 1011 8.81 -40.20 -42.23
C MET A 1011 10.05 -40.21 -41.32
N GLU A 1012 11.09 -39.47 -41.68
CA GLU A 1012 12.33 -39.30 -40.90
C GLU A 1012 12.71 -37.80 -40.84
N PRO A 1013 13.64 -37.38 -39.97
CA PRO A 1013 14.13 -35.99 -39.96
C PRO A 1013 14.62 -35.53 -41.34
N PHE A 1014 14.43 -34.24 -41.65
CA PHE A 1014 14.64 -33.71 -43.02
C PHE A 1014 16.07 -33.92 -43.55
N GLU A 1015 17.07 -34.02 -42.66
CA GLU A 1015 18.47 -34.27 -43.00
C GLU A 1015 18.69 -35.62 -43.69
N ILE A 1016 17.76 -36.56 -43.56
CA ILE A 1016 17.83 -37.88 -44.22
C ILE A 1016 17.49 -37.79 -45.72
N TYR A 1017 16.72 -36.78 -46.12
CA TYR A 1017 16.18 -36.62 -47.49
C TYR A 1017 17.17 -35.93 -48.41
N PHE A 1018 18.06 -35.13 -47.84
CA PHE A 1018 19.10 -34.40 -48.55
C PHE A 1018 20.45 -34.95 -48.14
N ALA A 1019 21.14 -35.65 -49.05
CA ALA A 1019 22.55 -35.97 -48.84
C ALA A 1019 23.30 -34.65 -48.68
N VAL A 1020 23.81 -34.36 -47.48
CA VAL A 1020 24.58 -33.13 -47.20
C VAL A 1020 25.72 -33.08 -48.21
N PRO A 1021 25.68 -32.18 -49.22
CA PRO A 1021 26.84 -32.00 -50.05
C PRO A 1021 27.88 -31.33 -49.15
N THR A 1022 28.94 -32.05 -48.82
CA THR A 1022 30.11 -31.44 -48.20
C THR A 1022 30.79 -30.60 -49.28
N PHE A 1023 30.33 -29.37 -49.45
CA PHE A 1023 31.02 -28.39 -50.26
C PHE A 1023 32.31 -28.02 -49.52
N GLU A 1024 33.44 -28.52 -50.03
CA GLU A 1024 34.76 -28.22 -49.48
C GLU A 1024 35.34 -27.00 -50.21
N PHE A 1025 35.85 -26.01 -49.47
CA PHE A 1025 36.61 -24.91 -50.06
C PHE A 1025 38.06 -25.36 -50.25
N ASP A 1026 38.35 -25.97 -51.39
CA ASP A 1026 39.66 -26.55 -51.70
C ASP A 1026 40.35 -25.80 -52.85
N THR A 1027 41.46 -25.14 -52.55
CA THR A 1027 42.30 -24.46 -53.56
C THR A 1027 43.09 -25.43 -54.45
N GLY A 1028 43.19 -26.70 -54.06
CA GLY A 1028 43.97 -27.73 -54.73
C GLY A 1028 45.48 -27.50 -54.69
N GLN A 1029 46.23 -28.44 -55.26
CA GLN A 1029 47.69 -28.32 -55.41
C GLN A 1029 48.05 -27.49 -56.66
N PRO A 1030 48.91 -26.46 -56.57
CA PRO A 1030 49.42 -25.75 -57.74
C PRO A 1030 50.26 -26.65 -58.65
N ALA A 1031 50.12 -26.49 -59.97
CA ALA A 1031 50.95 -27.20 -60.95
C ALA A 1031 52.45 -26.89 -60.80
N ASN A 1032 52.78 -25.68 -60.31
CA ASN A 1032 54.14 -25.25 -59.99
C ASN A 1032 54.16 -24.65 -58.57
N PRO A 1033 54.41 -25.48 -57.52
CA PRO A 1033 54.35 -25.03 -56.12
C PRO A 1033 55.52 -24.12 -55.71
N TYR A 1034 56.52 -23.92 -56.58
CA TYR A 1034 57.72 -23.13 -56.31
C TYR A 1034 57.74 -21.82 -57.12
N PRO A 1035 58.32 -20.73 -56.59
CA PRO A 1035 58.95 -20.61 -55.27
C PRO A 1035 57.98 -20.76 -54.09
N SER A 1036 58.46 -21.34 -52.99
CA SER A 1036 57.69 -21.57 -51.76
C SER A 1036 58.53 -21.15 -50.56
N ILE A 1037 57.90 -20.48 -49.60
CA ILE A 1037 58.50 -20.00 -48.35
C ILE A 1037 57.36 -19.76 -47.34
N SER A 1038 57.67 -19.86 -46.05
CA SER A 1038 56.75 -19.43 -44.99
C SER A 1038 56.47 -17.92 -45.07
N GLY A 1039 55.27 -17.50 -44.68
CA GLY A 1039 54.88 -16.11 -44.68
C GLY A 1039 53.47 -15.87 -44.14
N LYS A 1040 53.05 -14.61 -44.16
CA LYS A 1040 51.71 -14.17 -43.77
C LYS A 1040 50.90 -13.82 -45.01
N PHE A 1041 49.86 -14.59 -45.28
CA PHE A 1041 48.83 -14.30 -46.28
C PHE A 1041 47.74 -13.41 -45.68
N VAL A 1042 47.29 -12.43 -46.44
CA VAL A 1042 46.08 -11.64 -46.20
C VAL A 1042 45.32 -11.56 -47.51
N GLY A 1043 44.03 -11.90 -47.47
CA GLY A 1043 43.20 -12.00 -48.65
C GLY A 1043 41.72 -12.03 -48.31
N THR A 1044 40.91 -12.37 -49.31
CA THR A 1044 39.46 -12.59 -49.14
C THR A 1044 39.05 -13.94 -49.70
N ILE A 1045 38.00 -14.52 -49.12
CA ILE A 1045 37.28 -15.69 -49.62
C ILE A 1045 35.86 -15.26 -49.95
N GLU A 1046 35.34 -15.69 -51.10
CA GLU A 1046 33.93 -15.59 -51.47
C GLU A 1046 33.46 -16.98 -51.92
N ALA A 1047 32.46 -17.54 -51.25
CA ALA A 1047 31.92 -18.87 -51.57
C ALA A 1047 30.75 -18.75 -52.55
N ASN A 1048 30.55 -19.72 -53.44
CA ASN A 1048 29.39 -19.74 -54.35
C ASN A 1048 28.19 -20.54 -53.79
N CYS A 1049 28.38 -21.17 -52.64
CA CYS A 1049 27.41 -21.97 -51.92
C CYS A 1049 27.76 -21.92 -50.42
N GLU A 1050 26.86 -22.38 -49.56
CA GLU A 1050 27.16 -22.47 -48.12
C GLU A 1050 28.29 -23.47 -47.88
N ILE A 1051 29.35 -23.05 -47.20
CA ILE A 1051 30.48 -23.90 -46.80
C ILE A 1051 30.60 -23.85 -45.28
N VAL A 1052 30.27 -24.98 -44.63
CA VAL A 1052 30.41 -25.17 -43.19
C VAL A 1052 31.70 -25.92 -42.91
N THR A 1053 32.58 -25.37 -42.08
CA THR A 1053 33.91 -25.91 -41.80
C THR A 1053 34.37 -25.60 -40.38
N ASP A 1054 35.11 -26.52 -39.78
CA ASP A 1054 35.77 -26.38 -38.48
C ASP A 1054 37.28 -26.69 -38.59
N GLU A 1055 37.77 -27.13 -39.75
CA GLU A 1055 39.16 -27.50 -40.01
C GLU A 1055 39.77 -26.80 -41.24
N LEU A 1056 41.04 -26.38 -41.12
CA LEU A 1056 41.85 -25.90 -42.24
C LEU A 1056 43.07 -26.80 -42.45
N TYR A 1057 43.23 -27.29 -43.67
CA TYR A 1057 44.37 -28.07 -44.15
C TYR A 1057 45.27 -27.24 -45.05
N THR A 1058 46.57 -27.52 -45.04
CA THR A 1058 47.58 -26.86 -45.90
C THR A 1058 48.34 -27.89 -46.72
N TYR A 1059 48.43 -27.69 -48.04
CA TYR A 1059 49.23 -28.57 -48.89
C TYR A 1059 50.72 -28.27 -48.72
N ALA A 1060 51.52 -29.25 -48.28
CA ALA A 1060 52.96 -29.12 -48.13
C ALA A 1060 53.74 -29.43 -49.42
N CYS A 1061 54.88 -28.77 -49.65
CA CYS A 1061 55.82 -29.22 -50.69
C CYS A 1061 56.38 -30.62 -50.34
N ALA A 1062 56.58 -31.49 -51.33
CA ALA A 1062 57.05 -32.86 -51.09
C ALA A 1062 58.36 -32.91 -50.28
N GLY A 1063 58.37 -33.68 -49.18
CA GLY A 1063 59.51 -33.81 -48.28
C GLY A 1063 59.72 -32.64 -47.31
N THR A 1064 58.82 -31.66 -47.29
CA THR A 1064 58.80 -30.54 -46.33
C THR A 1064 57.78 -30.78 -45.21
N GLY A 1065 57.73 -29.89 -44.22
CA GLY A 1065 56.71 -29.90 -43.17
C GLY A 1065 55.78 -28.69 -43.29
N GLY A 1066 55.37 -28.32 -44.51
CA GLY A 1066 54.48 -27.16 -44.76
C GLY A 1066 53.17 -27.28 -43.98
N HIS A 1067 52.76 -26.19 -43.34
CA HIS A 1067 51.59 -26.14 -42.48
C HIS A 1067 51.09 -24.70 -42.28
N THR A 1068 49.96 -24.51 -41.61
CA THR A 1068 49.47 -23.20 -41.19
C THR A 1068 49.58 -23.07 -39.67
N GLU A 1069 50.36 -22.10 -39.18
CA GLU A 1069 50.56 -21.84 -37.75
C GLU A 1069 49.40 -21.03 -37.11
N TYR A 1070 48.66 -20.28 -37.93
CA TYR A 1070 47.50 -19.51 -37.49
C TYR A 1070 46.58 -19.20 -38.67
N ALA A 1071 45.28 -19.33 -38.47
CA ALA A 1071 44.27 -18.81 -39.39
C ALA A 1071 43.23 -17.95 -38.67
N LEU A 1072 42.78 -16.91 -39.36
CA LEU A 1072 41.69 -16.04 -38.96
C LEU A 1072 40.78 -15.82 -40.17
N ILE A 1073 39.49 -16.09 -40.00
CA ILE A 1073 38.45 -15.80 -40.99
C ILE A 1073 37.40 -14.92 -40.30
N CYS A 1074 37.06 -13.78 -40.89
CA CYS A 1074 36.09 -12.84 -40.33
C CYS A 1074 35.20 -12.22 -41.39
N ASN A 1075 33.98 -11.82 -41.01
CA ASN A 1075 33.19 -10.80 -41.68
C ASN A 1075 32.93 -9.63 -40.68
N ASP A 1076 31.95 -8.78 -40.96
CA ASP A 1076 31.60 -7.65 -40.08
C ASP A 1076 30.88 -8.09 -38.79
N THR A 1077 30.38 -9.33 -38.71
CA THR A 1077 29.53 -9.83 -37.61
C THR A 1077 30.19 -10.90 -36.74
N TRP A 1078 31.20 -11.64 -37.25
CA TRP A 1078 31.90 -12.67 -36.48
C TRP A 1078 33.36 -12.89 -36.96
N CYS A 1079 34.16 -13.53 -36.10
CA CYS A 1079 35.51 -14.00 -36.41
C CYS A 1079 35.73 -15.42 -35.85
N ALA A 1080 36.40 -16.27 -36.62
CA ALA A 1080 36.88 -17.58 -36.17
C ALA A 1080 38.40 -17.67 -36.25
N GLU A 1081 39.00 -18.16 -35.18
CA GLU A 1081 40.45 -18.30 -35.05
C GLU A 1081 40.86 -19.76 -34.93
N ALA A 1082 41.92 -20.14 -35.65
CA ALA A 1082 42.54 -21.45 -35.54
C ALA A 1082 44.04 -21.28 -35.21
N PRO A 1083 44.43 -21.25 -33.93
CA PRO A 1083 45.84 -21.28 -33.54
C PRO A 1083 46.41 -22.70 -33.68
N TRP A 1084 47.70 -22.79 -33.98
CA TRP A 1084 48.41 -24.07 -33.98
C TRP A 1084 48.53 -24.68 -32.58
N GLY A 1085 48.05 -25.92 -32.43
CA GLY A 1085 48.13 -26.71 -31.19
C GLY A 1085 49.46 -27.47 -30.99
N VAL A 1086 49.62 -28.14 -29.85
CA VAL A 1086 50.82 -28.94 -29.52
C VAL A 1086 50.97 -30.11 -30.50
N TYR A 1087 52.21 -30.45 -30.89
CA TYR A 1087 52.59 -31.50 -31.86
C TYR A 1087 51.79 -32.82 -31.76
N GLU A 1088 50.68 -32.92 -32.47
CA GLU A 1088 49.97 -34.18 -32.72
C GLU A 1088 50.16 -34.67 -34.16
N ARG A 1089 49.67 -35.89 -34.45
CA ARG A 1089 50.08 -36.73 -35.59
C ARG A 1089 49.79 -36.15 -36.98
N ASP A 1090 49.03 -35.07 -37.10
CA ASP A 1090 48.58 -34.51 -38.38
C ASP A 1090 49.02 -33.04 -38.56
N ARG A 1091 50.24 -32.85 -39.06
CA ARG A 1091 50.92 -31.55 -39.12
C ARG A 1091 50.35 -30.60 -40.18
N GLU A 1092 49.41 -31.03 -40.99
CA GLU A 1092 48.88 -30.20 -42.09
C GLU A 1092 47.57 -29.51 -41.71
N LYS A 1093 47.03 -29.76 -40.50
CA LYS A 1093 45.69 -29.36 -40.05
C LYS A 1093 45.72 -28.42 -38.84
N ILE A 1094 44.81 -27.44 -38.83
CA ILE A 1094 44.41 -26.66 -37.65
C ILE A 1094 42.88 -26.63 -37.51
N VAL A 1095 42.38 -26.40 -36.29
CA VAL A 1095 40.95 -26.43 -35.95
C VAL A 1095 40.52 -25.05 -35.47
N PHE A 1096 39.40 -24.54 -35.98
CA PHE A 1096 38.84 -23.26 -35.54
C PHE A 1096 38.18 -23.38 -34.16
N ASN A 1097 38.24 -22.31 -33.38
CA ASN A 1097 37.60 -22.21 -32.06
C ASN A 1097 36.06 -22.17 -32.13
N THR A 1098 35.51 -21.90 -33.31
CA THR A 1098 34.08 -21.91 -33.63
C THR A 1098 33.90 -22.42 -35.05
N THR A 1099 32.72 -22.92 -35.38
CA THR A 1099 32.37 -23.32 -36.75
C THR A 1099 32.39 -22.10 -37.66
N VAL A 1100 33.12 -22.19 -38.77
CA VAL A 1100 33.13 -21.23 -39.87
C VAL A 1100 32.01 -21.59 -40.83
N VAL A 1101 31.13 -20.63 -41.12
CA VAL A 1101 30.09 -20.76 -42.14
C VAL A 1101 30.33 -19.67 -43.16
N LEU A 1102 30.70 -20.05 -44.39
CA LEU A 1102 30.84 -19.13 -45.51
C LEU A 1102 29.54 -19.17 -46.30
N MET A 1103 28.76 -18.09 -46.24
CA MET A 1103 27.52 -17.94 -46.99
C MET A 1103 27.80 -17.67 -48.47
N PRO A 1104 26.91 -18.10 -49.38
CA PRO A 1104 27.04 -17.82 -50.81
C PRO A 1104 27.13 -16.32 -51.08
N HIS A 1105 28.10 -15.91 -51.89
CA HIS A 1105 28.33 -14.54 -52.36
C HIS A 1105 28.65 -13.51 -51.27
N GLU A 1106 28.97 -13.96 -50.06
CA GLU A 1106 29.54 -13.11 -49.02
C GLU A 1106 31.07 -13.13 -49.06
N GLN A 1107 31.66 -11.96 -48.77
CA GLN A 1107 33.11 -11.79 -48.75
C GLN A 1107 33.65 -11.85 -47.32
N TYR A 1108 34.56 -12.78 -47.08
CA TYR A 1108 35.22 -13.01 -45.79
C TYR A 1108 36.69 -12.59 -45.86
N ASN A 1109 37.15 -11.83 -44.87
CA ASN A 1109 38.57 -11.51 -44.72
C ASN A 1109 39.31 -12.72 -44.16
N VAL A 1110 40.39 -13.12 -44.82
CA VAL A 1110 41.24 -14.24 -44.42
C VAL A 1110 42.66 -13.79 -44.15
N THR A 1111 43.18 -14.19 -42.99
CA THR A 1111 44.60 -14.09 -42.65
C THR A 1111 45.14 -15.46 -42.31
N LEU A 1112 46.22 -15.86 -42.98
CA LEU A 1112 46.93 -17.12 -42.69
C LEU A 1112 48.39 -16.84 -42.38
N ILE A 1113 48.95 -17.51 -41.39
CA ILE A 1113 50.39 -17.54 -41.13
C ILE A 1113 50.86 -18.95 -41.43
N THR A 1114 51.65 -19.13 -42.47
CA THR A 1114 52.12 -20.46 -42.90
C THR A 1114 53.48 -20.79 -42.31
N GLY A 1115 53.66 -22.01 -41.82
CA GLY A 1115 54.93 -22.61 -41.42
C GLY A 1115 55.80 -23.05 -42.61
N SER A 1116 56.75 -23.97 -42.39
CA SER A 1116 57.87 -24.24 -43.33
C SER A 1116 57.47 -24.85 -44.69
N TYR A 1117 57.46 -24.01 -45.75
CA TYR A 1117 57.29 -24.38 -47.17
C TYR A 1117 55.89 -24.93 -47.56
N PRO A 1118 54.82 -24.11 -47.44
CA PRO A 1118 53.51 -24.44 -48.01
C PRO A 1118 53.58 -24.42 -49.55
N GLN A 1119 52.75 -25.20 -50.23
CA GLN A 1119 52.56 -25.01 -51.66
C GLN A 1119 51.87 -23.65 -51.90
N ILE A 1120 52.36 -22.88 -52.87
CA ILE A 1120 51.84 -21.56 -53.20
C ILE A 1120 51.30 -21.54 -54.63
N HIS A 1121 50.05 -21.11 -54.80
CA HIS A 1121 49.50 -20.69 -56.08
C HIS A 1121 50.01 -19.29 -56.40
N HIS A 1122 50.59 -19.12 -57.58
CA HIS A 1122 51.16 -17.86 -58.05
C HIS A 1122 50.13 -17.05 -58.85
N ASN A 1123 48.99 -16.77 -58.21
CA ASN A 1123 47.82 -16.12 -58.77
C ASN A 1123 47.34 -14.98 -57.86
N LYS A 1124 46.87 -13.88 -58.45
CA LYS A 1124 46.21 -12.80 -57.68
C LYS A 1124 44.83 -13.24 -57.16
N THR A 1125 44.09 -13.96 -57.99
CA THR A 1125 42.79 -14.56 -57.65
C THR A 1125 42.81 -15.98 -58.17
N LEU A 1126 42.35 -16.91 -57.34
CA LEU A 1126 42.18 -18.31 -57.69
C LEU A 1126 40.70 -18.63 -57.59
N THR A 1127 40.12 -19.09 -58.70
CA THR A 1127 38.71 -19.48 -58.78
C THR A 1127 38.62 -21.01 -58.74
N MET A 1128 37.77 -21.53 -57.86
CA MET A 1128 37.49 -22.94 -57.66
C MET A 1128 35.99 -23.22 -57.88
N PRO A 1129 35.56 -24.50 -58.00
CA PRO A 1129 34.15 -24.84 -58.24
C PRO A 1129 33.15 -24.22 -57.26
N TYR A 1130 33.56 -24.01 -55.99
CA TYR A 1130 32.67 -23.56 -54.91
C TYR A 1130 33.05 -22.20 -54.30
N GLY A 1131 33.90 -21.42 -54.98
CA GLY A 1131 34.24 -20.07 -54.55
C GLY A 1131 35.55 -19.58 -55.14
N GLU A 1132 35.98 -18.40 -54.71
CA GLU A 1132 37.28 -17.83 -55.06
C GLU A 1132 38.03 -17.32 -53.84
N ILE A 1133 39.36 -17.32 -53.95
CA ILE A 1133 40.26 -16.71 -52.96
C ILE A 1133 41.15 -15.68 -53.65
N THR A 1134 41.25 -14.50 -53.06
CA THR A 1134 42.04 -13.37 -53.61
C THR A 1134 43.18 -13.00 -52.68
N CYS A 1135 44.38 -12.81 -53.23
CA CYS A 1135 45.55 -12.33 -52.50
C CYS A 1135 45.56 -10.80 -52.44
N THR A 1136 45.38 -10.24 -51.25
CA THR A 1136 45.63 -8.82 -50.99
C THR A 1136 47.11 -8.56 -50.78
N LYS A 1137 47.79 -9.45 -50.03
CA LYS A 1137 49.25 -9.50 -49.90
C LYS A 1137 49.71 -10.80 -49.24
N PHE A 1138 50.90 -11.27 -49.61
CA PHE A 1138 51.65 -12.29 -48.90
C PHE A 1138 53.01 -11.72 -48.51
N ILE A 1139 53.39 -11.82 -47.23
CA ILE A 1139 54.68 -11.33 -46.73
C ILE A 1139 55.52 -12.56 -46.36
N ASP A 1140 56.60 -12.82 -47.11
CA ASP A 1140 57.48 -13.94 -46.80
C ASP A 1140 58.28 -13.74 -45.51
N ALA A 1141 58.89 -14.82 -45.01
CA ALA A 1141 59.72 -14.82 -43.80
C ALA A 1141 60.95 -13.89 -43.88
N ASN A 1142 61.33 -13.40 -45.06
CA ASN A 1142 62.38 -12.40 -45.24
C ASN A 1142 61.83 -10.96 -45.33
N GLY A 1143 60.52 -10.78 -45.18
CA GLY A 1143 59.83 -9.48 -45.21
C GLY A 1143 59.49 -8.98 -46.62
N LYS A 1144 59.65 -9.80 -47.67
CA LYS A 1144 59.29 -9.40 -49.04
C LYS A 1144 57.82 -9.65 -49.30
N VAL A 1145 57.17 -8.69 -49.96
CA VAL A 1145 55.73 -8.67 -50.23
C VAL A 1145 55.43 -9.14 -51.65
N TYR A 1146 54.44 -10.01 -51.78
CA TYR A 1146 53.89 -10.54 -53.04
C TYR A 1146 52.38 -10.26 -53.07
N TYR A 1147 51.81 -10.10 -54.26
CA TYR A 1147 50.39 -9.76 -54.46
C TYR A 1147 49.64 -10.83 -55.25
N ASP A 1148 50.29 -11.96 -55.43
CA ASP A 1148 49.91 -13.06 -56.30
C ASP A 1148 50.28 -14.40 -55.65
N TRP A 1149 50.50 -14.45 -54.34
CA TRP A 1149 50.89 -15.68 -53.63
C TRP A 1149 49.75 -16.10 -52.71
N ILE A 1150 49.06 -17.16 -53.08
CA ILE A 1150 47.95 -17.75 -52.33
C ILE A 1150 48.41 -19.10 -51.79
N PRO A 1151 48.46 -19.31 -50.47
CA PRO A 1151 48.70 -20.62 -49.90
C PRO A 1151 47.68 -21.64 -50.38
N ALA A 1152 48.14 -22.82 -50.77
CA ALA A 1152 47.28 -23.93 -51.09
C ALA A 1152 46.68 -24.50 -49.80
N ILE A 1153 45.40 -24.24 -49.58
CA ILE A 1153 44.61 -24.65 -48.42
C ILE A 1153 43.36 -25.42 -48.82
N LYS A 1154 42.79 -26.12 -47.84
CA LYS A 1154 41.48 -26.75 -47.93
C LYS A 1154 40.71 -26.53 -46.62
N LEU A 1155 39.50 -25.99 -46.70
CA LEU A 1155 38.57 -25.91 -45.58
C LEU A 1155 37.61 -27.10 -45.63
N LYS A 1156 37.48 -27.82 -44.52
CA LYS A 1156 36.68 -29.04 -44.42
C LYS A 1156 35.90 -29.08 -43.10
N LYS A 1157 34.73 -29.71 -43.09
CA LYS A 1157 34.00 -30.10 -41.87
C LYS A 1157 34.57 -31.42 -41.33
N SER A 1158 34.80 -31.53 -40.04
CA SER A 1158 35.28 -32.75 -39.40
C SER A 1158 34.28 -33.89 -39.61
N ASP A 1159 34.78 -35.07 -39.98
CA ASP A 1159 33.96 -36.28 -40.16
C ASP A 1159 33.59 -36.85 -38.78
N TRP A 1160 32.59 -36.24 -38.13
CA TRP A 1160 32.13 -36.60 -36.77
C TRP A 1160 31.70 -38.07 -36.63
N GLU A 1161 31.36 -38.76 -37.72
CA GLU A 1161 30.94 -40.17 -37.68
C GLU A 1161 32.10 -41.19 -37.68
N SER A 1162 33.33 -40.80 -38.02
CA SER A 1162 34.43 -41.76 -38.23
C SER A 1162 35.22 -42.14 -36.97
N GLN A 1163 34.96 -41.50 -35.81
CA GLN A 1163 35.67 -41.76 -34.55
C GLN A 1163 34.92 -42.68 -33.57
N ARG A 1164 33.81 -43.30 -33.98
CA ARG A 1164 33.21 -44.45 -33.27
C ARG A 1164 33.40 -45.74 -34.08
N SER A 1165 34.62 -46.27 -34.09
CA SER A 1165 34.88 -47.69 -34.36
C SER A 1165 35.76 -48.28 -33.28
#